data_AF-A0A6A3B1S1-F1
#
_entry.id   AF-A0A6A3B1S1-F1
#
_cell.length_a   1.000
_cell.length_b   1.000
_cell.length_c   1.000
_cell.angle_alpha   90.00
_cell.angle_beta   90.00
_cell.angle_gamma   90.00
#
_symmetry.space_group_name_H-M   'P 1'
#
loop_
_entity.id
_entity.type
_entity.pdbx_description
1 polymer ?
#
loop_
_entity_poly.entity_id
_entity_poly.type
_entity_poly.pdbx_seq_one_letter_code
_entity_poly.pdbx_strand_id
1 'polypeptide(L)'
;MEHSMSENSCQLCAVEKLTFEPPPIYCSPCGARIKRNALYYTMGAGDTRHYFCIHCHNEARGDSIVVDGTAIPKARLEKKKNDEEIEEWWVQCDMCEAWQHQICALFNGRRNDGGQAEYTCPNCYIAEVERGERKPLPQSAVLGAKDLPRTILSDQIEQRLFRRLKQERQERARVQGKSYDEVPGAEALVIRVVSSVDKKLEVKQRFLEIFQEQNYPHEFPYKSKVILLFQKIEGVEVCLFGMYVQEFGAECAFPNQRRVYLSYLDSVKYFRPEVKAVTGEALRTFVYHEILIGYLEYCKMRGFTSCYIWACPPLKGEDYILYCHPEIQKTPKSDKLREWYLAMLRKASKENIVVDLTNLYDHFFTTTGECKTKVTAARLPYFDGDYWPGAAEDLINQLRQEEDGRKLNKKTTFKKIISKRALKAASGQSDLSANETKDLLLMHKLGETISPMKEDFIMVHLQHCCTHCCILMVSGNRWVCNQCKKFQICDKCHEAEMKREERERHPTHLREKHVLYPIEITDVPTDTKDKDEILESEFFDTRQAFLSLCQGNHYQYDTLRRAKHSSMMVLYHLHNPTAPAFVTTCNVCHLDIETGQGWRCEVCPDYDVCNACYQKDGGIDHPHKLTNHPSIAERDAQNKEARQLRVLQLRKMLDLLVHASQCRSSHCQYPNCRKVKGLFRHGIQCRIRASGGCVLCKKMWYLLQLHARACKESQCHVPRCRDLKEHLRRLQQQSDSRRRAAVMEMMRQRAAEVADNSG
;
A
#
# COMPACT_ATOMS: atom_id res chain seq x y z
N MET A 1 -34.15 -17.30 -36.68
CA MET A 1 -34.62 -16.21 -35.82
C MET A 1 -33.40 -15.44 -35.38
N GLU A 2 -32.99 -14.48 -36.19
CA GLU A 2 -31.99 -13.49 -35.83
C GLU A 2 -32.58 -12.65 -34.70
N HIS A 3 -31.99 -12.72 -33.51
CA HIS A 3 -32.34 -11.79 -32.45
C HIS A 3 -31.90 -10.40 -32.90
N SER A 4 -32.85 -9.58 -33.38
CA SER A 4 -32.59 -8.17 -33.63
C SER A 4 -32.13 -7.56 -32.30
N MET A 5 -30.85 -7.20 -32.22
CA MET A 5 -30.31 -6.50 -31.06
C MET A 5 -31.10 -5.20 -30.89
N SER A 6 -31.53 -4.90 -29.65
CA SER A 6 -32.13 -3.60 -29.30
C SER A 6 -31.16 -2.49 -29.70
N GLU A 7 -31.66 -1.43 -30.36
CA GLU A 7 -30.86 -0.24 -30.73
C GLU A 7 -30.17 0.40 -29.51
N ASN A 8 -30.70 0.15 -28.30
CA ASN A 8 -30.19 0.65 -27.03
C ASN A 8 -29.21 -0.30 -26.32
N SER A 9 -28.78 -1.39 -26.98
CA SER A 9 -27.86 -2.36 -26.42
C SER A 9 -26.43 -2.17 -26.92
N CYS A 10 -25.45 -2.40 -26.05
CA CYS A 10 -24.04 -2.35 -26.46
C CYS A 10 -23.76 -3.39 -27.53
N GLN A 11 -23.23 -2.94 -28.68
CA GLN A 11 -22.95 -3.84 -29.81
C GLN A 11 -21.98 -4.98 -29.47
N LEU A 12 -21.10 -4.78 -28.47
CA LEU A 12 -20.06 -5.76 -28.10
C LEU A 12 -20.53 -6.78 -27.06
N CYS A 13 -21.47 -6.43 -26.19
CA CYS A 13 -21.91 -7.32 -25.11
C CYS A 13 -23.42 -7.60 -25.10
N ALA A 14 -24.19 -6.96 -25.96
CA ALA A 14 -25.65 -7.05 -26.05
C ALA A 14 -26.39 -6.71 -24.74
N VAL A 15 -25.76 -5.94 -23.85
CA VAL A 15 -26.36 -5.48 -22.59
C VAL A 15 -26.69 -4.00 -22.70
N GLU A 16 -27.86 -3.61 -22.22
CA GLU A 16 -28.36 -2.22 -22.23
C GLU A 16 -27.84 -1.37 -21.06
N LYS A 17 -27.59 -1.98 -19.90
CA LYS A 17 -27.15 -1.25 -18.70
C LYS A 17 -26.21 -2.07 -17.84
N LEU A 18 -25.06 -1.49 -17.53
CA LEU A 18 -24.08 -2.01 -16.57
C LEU A 18 -23.73 -0.91 -15.57
N THR A 19 -23.68 -1.24 -14.28
CA THR A 19 -23.43 -0.27 -13.20
C THR A 19 -22.17 -0.63 -12.42
N PHE A 20 -21.41 0.38 -12.03
CA PHE A 20 -20.24 0.24 -11.16
C PHE A 20 -20.63 -0.07 -9.73
N GLU A 21 -19.77 -0.80 -9.02
CA GLU A 21 -19.90 -0.92 -7.57
C GLU A 21 -19.51 0.41 -6.89
N PRO A 22 -20.38 1.02 -6.05
CA PRO A 22 -20.09 2.31 -5.44
C PRO A 22 -18.97 2.21 -4.39
N PRO A 23 -18.15 3.26 -4.22
CA PRO A 23 -17.13 3.30 -3.18
C PRO A 23 -17.71 3.08 -1.78
N PRO A 24 -17.03 2.30 -0.90
CA PRO A 24 -17.52 2.07 0.45
C PRO A 24 -17.52 3.35 1.28
N ILE A 25 -18.67 3.67 1.89
CA ILE A 25 -18.83 4.83 2.76
C ILE A 25 -18.55 4.43 4.22
N TYR A 26 -17.71 5.20 4.91
CA TYR A 26 -17.35 4.97 6.31
C TYR A 26 -17.74 6.16 7.19
N CYS A 27 -18.32 5.88 8.34
CA CYS A 27 -18.66 6.88 9.34
C CYS A 27 -17.38 7.47 9.97
N SER A 28 -17.21 8.81 9.96
CA SER A 28 -16.00 9.46 10.48
C SER A 28 -15.78 9.23 11.99
N PRO A 29 -16.79 9.36 12.88
CA PRO A 29 -16.59 9.15 14.31
C PRO A 29 -16.25 7.70 14.72
N CYS A 30 -16.98 6.70 14.20
CA CYS A 30 -16.84 5.32 14.66
C CYS A 30 -16.06 4.41 13.70
N GLY A 31 -15.75 4.89 12.50
CA GLY A 31 -15.07 4.12 11.45
C GLY A 31 -15.91 2.99 10.85
N ALA A 32 -17.17 2.81 11.26
CA ALA A 32 -18.02 1.74 10.77
C ALA A 32 -18.47 1.98 9.33
N ARG A 33 -18.50 0.91 8.53
CA ARG A 33 -19.02 0.94 7.15
C ARG A 33 -20.53 1.18 7.16
N ILE A 34 -20.98 2.15 6.37
CA ILE A 34 -22.38 2.44 6.11
C ILE A 34 -22.86 1.46 5.04
N LYS A 35 -23.81 0.59 5.39
CA LYS A 35 -24.33 -0.45 4.50
C LYS A 35 -25.05 0.16 3.29
N ARG A 36 -25.11 -0.57 2.18
CA ARG A 36 -25.94 -0.20 1.02
C ARG A 36 -27.40 -0.08 1.46
N ASN A 37 -28.12 0.87 0.87
CA ASN A 37 -29.48 1.28 1.22
C ASN A 37 -29.69 1.84 2.64
N ALA A 38 -28.64 1.93 3.47
CA ALA A 38 -28.76 2.56 4.78
C ALA A 38 -28.79 4.09 4.66
N LEU A 39 -29.54 4.73 5.55
CA LEU A 39 -29.53 6.19 5.68
C LEU A 39 -28.27 6.64 6.39
N TYR A 40 -27.75 7.80 5.99
CA TYR A 40 -26.59 8.44 6.60
C TYR A 40 -26.71 9.95 6.51
N TYR A 41 -25.82 10.64 7.23
CA TYR A 41 -25.70 12.10 7.18
C TYR A 41 -24.34 12.48 6.60
N THR A 42 -24.29 13.53 5.80
CA THR A 42 -23.03 14.02 5.20
C THR A 42 -22.95 15.54 5.19
N MET A 43 -21.73 16.07 5.14
CA MET A 43 -21.45 17.49 5.01
C MET A 43 -20.14 17.69 4.25
N GLY A 44 -20.10 18.75 3.44
CA GLY A 44 -18.90 19.15 2.69
C GLY A 44 -18.81 18.55 1.29
N ALA A 45 -17.80 18.97 0.53
CA ALA A 45 -17.48 18.51 -0.81
C ALA A 45 -15.97 18.18 -0.90
N GLY A 46 -15.62 17.16 -1.68
CA GLY A 46 -14.23 16.71 -1.84
C GLY A 46 -13.57 16.26 -0.53
N ASP A 47 -12.34 16.70 -0.27
CA ASP A 47 -11.49 16.29 0.87
C ASP A 47 -12.03 16.72 2.26
N THR A 48 -13.06 17.57 2.32
CA THR A 48 -13.71 17.97 3.58
C THR A 48 -15.00 17.20 3.87
N ARG A 49 -15.30 16.17 3.07
CA ARG A 49 -16.53 15.41 3.17
C ARG A 49 -16.49 14.45 4.35
N HIS A 50 -17.40 14.66 5.31
CA HIS A 50 -17.60 13.75 6.43
C HIS A 50 -18.90 12.98 6.26
N TYR A 51 -18.88 11.73 6.73
CA TYR A 51 -20.05 10.85 6.75
C TYR A 51 -20.36 10.42 8.18
N PHE A 52 -21.64 10.34 8.53
CA PHE A 52 -22.09 9.96 9.85
C PHE A 52 -23.19 8.91 9.72
N CYS A 53 -23.01 7.77 10.38
CA CYS A 53 -24.08 6.78 10.49
C CYS A 53 -25.17 7.30 11.43
N ILE A 54 -26.37 6.71 11.31
CA ILE A 54 -27.53 7.06 12.14
C ILE A 54 -27.20 6.97 13.63
N HIS A 55 -26.47 5.93 14.03
CA HIS A 55 -26.11 5.70 15.42
C HIS A 55 -25.27 6.84 15.99
N CYS A 56 -24.14 7.18 15.35
CA CYS A 56 -23.27 8.27 15.83
C CYS A 56 -23.95 9.64 15.76
N HIS A 57 -24.81 9.86 14.77
CA HIS A 57 -25.62 11.09 14.72
C HIS A 57 -26.55 11.21 15.94
N ASN A 58 -27.19 10.11 16.32
CA ASN A 58 -28.16 10.09 17.42
C ASN A 58 -27.49 10.05 18.80
N GLU A 59 -26.33 9.41 18.94
CA GLU A 59 -25.57 9.36 20.20
C GLU A 59 -25.05 10.72 20.65
N ALA A 60 -24.72 11.61 19.71
CA ALA A 60 -24.32 12.97 20.03
C ALA A 60 -25.49 13.73 20.67
N ARG A 61 -25.52 13.86 22.00
CA ARG A 61 -26.64 14.47 22.75
C ARG A 61 -26.79 15.99 22.53
N GLY A 62 -25.87 16.65 21.81
CA GLY A 62 -25.93 18.07 21.49
C GLY A 62 -26.14 18.39 20.00
N ASP A 63 -26.23 19.68 19.68
CA ASP A 63 -26.45 20.20 18.32
C ASP A 63 -25.22 20.12 17.41
N SER A 64 -24.10 19.60 17.92
CA SER A 64 -22.89 19.38 17.14
C SER A 64 -22.30 18.00 17.39
N ILE A 65 -21.65 17.47 16.37
CA ILE A 65 -20.86 16.23 16.42
C ILE A 65 -19.39 16.64 16.34
N VAL A 66 -18.58 16.25 17.32
CA VAL A 66 -17.14 16.55 17.29
C VAL A 66 -16.42 15.47 16.50
N VAL A 67 -15.75 15.85 15.42
CA VAL A 67 -14.87 14.98 14.61
C VAL A 67 -13.51 15.65 14.51
N ASP A 68 -12.45 14.93 14.88
CA ASP A 68 -11.07 15.40 14.80
C ASP A 68 -10.84 16.79 15.44
N GLY A 69 -11.52 17.05 16.57
CA GLY A 69 -11.46 18.33 17.30
C GLY A 69 -12.30 19.46 16.69
N THR A 70 -12.97 19.22 15.56
CA THR A 70 -13.88 20.17 14.91
C THR A 70 -15.31 19.87 15.30
N ALA A 71 -16.00 20.87 15.87
CA ALA A 71 -17.43 20.77 16.17
C ALA A 71 -18.25 21.01 14.90
N ILE A 72 -18.94 19.97 14.44
CA ILE A 72 -19.74 19.98 13.21
C ILE A 72 -21.22 20.13 13.58
N PRO A 73 -21.88 21.27 13.26
CA PRO A 73 -23.29 21.48 13.60
C PRO A 73 -24.21 20.52 12.84
N LYS A 74 -25.12 19.85 13.56
CA LYS A 74 -26.10 18.92 12.99
C LYS A 74 -27.03 19.59 11.98
N ALA A 75 -27.36 20.87 12.18
CA ALA A 75 -28.19 21.65 11.27
C ALA A 75 -27.61 21.77 9.85
N ARG A 76 -26.31 21.56 9.66
CA ARG A 76 -25.64 21.60 8.35
C ARG A 76 -25.50 20.22 7.69
N LEU A 77 -25.99 19.16 8.33
CA LEU A 77 -25.88 17.80 7.82
C LEU A 77 -27.04 17.49 6.88
N GLU A 78 -26.71 16.95 5.70
CA GLU A 78 -27.69 16.45 4.74
C GLU A 78 -27.93 14.96 5.00
N LYS A 79 -29.20 14.57 5.16
CA LYS A 79 -29.58 13.16 5.24
C LYS A 79 -29.69 12.58 3.84
N LYS A 80 -28.91 11.52 3.56
CA LYS A 80 -28.88 10.80 2.27
C LYS A 80 -29.06 9.30 2.49
N LYS A 81 -29.38 8.60 1.41
CA LYS A 81 -29.44 7.14 1.36
C LYS A 81 -28.26 6.62 0.54
N ASN A 82 -27.69 5.50 0.94
CA ASN A 82 -26.56 4.87 0.25
C ASN A 82 -27.07 3.95 -0.88
N ASP A 83 -27.73 4.53 -1.88
CA ASP A 83 -28.36 3.85 -3.00
C ASP A 83 -27.95 4.43 -4.37
N GLU A 84 -26.83 5.15 -4.40
CA GLU A 84 -26.25 5.69 -5.63
C GLU A 84 -25.74 4.55 -6.53
N GLU A 85 -26.22 4.54 -7.78
CA GLU A 85 -25.78 3.61 -8.82
C GLU A 85 -25.23 4.42 -9.99
N ILE A 86 -23.97 4.19 -10.32
CA ILE A 86 -23.28 4.90 -11.40
C ILE A 86 -23.22 3.94 -12.58
N GLU A 87 -23.77 4.35 -13.72
CA GLU A 87 -23.74 3.57 -14.96
C GLU A 87 -22.36 3.64 -15.63
N GLU A 88 -22.01 2.61 -16.38
CA GLU A 88 -20.83 2.64 -17.21
C GLU A 88 -20.96 3.63 -18.34
N TRP A 89 -19.85 4.33 -18.62
CA TRP A 89 -19.77 5.24 -19.74
C TRP A 89 -19.86 4.52 -21.08
N TRP A 90 -20.34 5.26 -22.07
CA TRP A 90 -20.53 4.79 -23.44
C TRP A 90 -19.60 5.52 -24.41
N VAL A 91 -19.29 4.87 -25.52
CA VAL A 91 -18.57 5.44 -26.66
C VAL A 91 -19.31 5.05 -27.94
N GLN A 92 -19.50 6.01 -28.83
CA GLN A 92 -20.14 5.80 -30.13
C GLN A 92 -19.07 5.63 -31.21
N CYS A 93 -19.24 4.63 -32.08
CA CYS A 93 -18.40 4.45 -33.25
C CYS A 93 -18.64 5.56 -34.28
N ASP A 94 -17.60 6.22 -34.76
CA ASP A 94 -17.74 7.26 -35.80
C ASP A 94 -18.03 6.68 -37.19
N MET A 95 -17.84 5.37 -37.39
CA MET A 95 -18.05 4.71 -38.70
C MET A 95 -19.43 4.10 -38.88
N CYS A 96 -19.98 3.46 -37.83
CA CYS A 96 -21.27 2.78 -37.90
C CYS A 96 -22.31 3.37 -36.95
N GLU A 97 -21.96 4.43 -36.22
CA GLU A 97 -22.80 5.14 -35.25
C GLU A 97 -23.34 4.26 -34.10
N ALA A 98 -22.89 3.01 -34.00
CA ALA A 98 -23.32 2.08 -32.97
C ALA A 98 -22.66 2.39 -31.61
N TRP A 99 -23.46 2.26 -30.55
CA TRP A 99 -23.05 2.52 -29.18
C TRP A 99 -22.43 1.30 -28.50
N GLN A 100 -21.39 1.55 -27.72
CA GLN A 100 -20.65 0.52 -27.00
C GLN A 100 -20.30 1.00 -25.60
N HIS A 101 -20.34 0.12 -24.61
CA HIS A 101 -19.76 0.43 -23.31
C HIS A 101 -18.26 0.70 -23.47
N GLN A 102 -17.77 1.80 -22.89
CA GLN A 102 -16.36 2.21 -22.92
C GLN A 102 -15.42 1.07 -22.50
N ILE A 103 -15.80 0.34 -21.45
CA ILE A 103 -15.02 -0.77 -20.91
C ILE A 103 -15.02 -1.98 -21.86
N CYS A 104 -16.14 -2.25 -22.55
CA CYS A 104 -16.20 -3.32 -23.56
C CYS A 104 -15.30 -2.99 -24.76
N ALA A 105 -15.30 -1.74 -25.18
CA ALA A 105 -14.45 -1.22 -26.24
C ALA A 105 -12.96 -1.12 -25.86
N LEU A 106 -12.61 -1.24 -24.57
CA LEU A 106 -11.30 -0.87 -24.02
C LEU A 106 -10.87 0.54 -24.45
N PHE A 107 -11.83 1.45 -24.54
CA PHE A 107 -11.61 2.79 -25.04
C PHE A 107 -10.97 3.68 -23.97
N ASN A 108 -9.75 4.14 -24.23
CA ASN A 108 -9.07 5.13 -23.40
C ASN A 108 -9.38 6.54 -23.91
N GLY A 109 -10.44 7.16 -23.39
CA GLY A 109 -10.81 8.54 -23.74
C GLY A 109 -9.73 9.57 -23.43
N ARG A 110 -8.74 9.25 -22.58
CA ARG A 110 -7.62 10.14 -22.29
C ARG A 110 -6.54 10.17 -23.36
N ARG A 111 -6.58 9.21 -24.31
CA ARG A 111 -5.74 9.20 -25.52
C ARG A 111 -6.44 9.79 -26.73
N ASN A 112 -7.73 10.09 -26.63
CA ASN A 112 -8.45 10.71 -27.73
C ASN A 112 -8.04 12.19 -27.81
N ASP A 113 -7.39 12.57 -28.92
CA ASP A 113 -6.81 13.88 -29.22
C ASP A 113 -7.84 15.03 -29.15
N GLY A 114 -8.24 15.45 -27.96
CA GLY A 114 -9.23 16.52 -27.86
C GLY A 114 -10.62 16.17 -28.37
N GLY A 115 -10.97 14.88 -28.42
CA GLY A 115 -12.18 14.40 -29.08
C GLY A 115 -12.16 14.59 -30.60
N GLN A 116 -10.99 14.83 -31.21
CA GLN A 116 -10.84 14.98 -32.67
C GLN A 116 -10.41 13.69 -33.36
N ALA A 117 -9.95 12.67 -32.63
CA ALA A 117 -9.61 11.39 -33.23
C ALA A 117 -10.87 10.52 -33.32
N GLU A 118 -11.15 10.06 -34.53
CA GLU A 118 -12.26 9.14 -34.80
C GLU A 118 -12.05 7.81 -34.05
N TYR A 119 -13.02 7.44 -33.23
CA TYR A 119 -13.14 6.12 -32.65
C TYR A 119 -13.78 5.16 -33.65
N THR A 120 -12.96 4.30 -34.23
CA THR A 120 -13.42 3.13 -34.96
C THR A 120 -13.65 1.97 -34.00
N CYS A 121 -14.87 1.44 -33.97
CA CYS A 121 -15.15 0.30 -33.11
C CYS A 121 -14.50 -1.00 -33.57
N PRO A 122 -14.36 -2.02 -32.70
CA PRO A 122 -13.71 -3.28 -33.05
C PRO A 122 -14.30 -3.97 -34.29
N ASN A 123 -15.62 -3.96 -34.46
CA ASN A 123 -16.29 -4.60 -35.60
C ASN A 123 -15.96 -3.87 -36.92
N CYS A 124 -16.05 -2.54 -36.94
CA CYS A 124 -15.67 -1.73 -38.11
C CYS A 124 -14.18 -1.87 -38.43
N TYR A 125 -13.33 -1.84 -37.39
CA TYR A 125 -11.88 -1.99 -37.55
C TYR A 125 -11.52 -3.34 -38.18
N ILE A 126 -12.11 -4.44 -37.70
CA ILE A 126 -11.90 -5.77 -38.27
C ILE A 126 -12.35 -5.79 -39.73
N ALA A 127 -13.54 -5.25 -40.03
CA ALA A 127 -14.07 -5.23 -41.38
C ALA A 127 -13.19 -4.40 -42.35
N GLU A 128 -12.67 -3.24 -41.92
CA GLU A 128 -11.71 -2.43 -42.69
C GLU A 128 -10.39 -3.17 -42.96
N VAL A 129 -9.88 -3.90 -41.95
CA VAL A 129 -8.67 -4.73 -42.09
C VAL A 129 -8.91 -5.89 -43.07
N GLU A 130 -10.04 -6.57 -42.97
CA GLU A 130 -10.41 -7.68 -43.87
C GLU A 130 -10.63 -7.20 -45.31
N ARG A 131 -11.14 -5.98 -45.51
CA ARG A 131 -11.25 -5.33 -46.83
C ARG A 131 -9.92 -4.76 -47.34
N GLY A 132 -8.87 -4.74 -46.51
CA GLY A 132 -7.56 -4.17 -46.87
C GLY A 132 -7.50 -2.64 -46.87
N GLU A 133 -8.54 -1.97 -46.37
CA GLU A 133 -8.64 -0.51 -46.26
C GLU A 133 -7.76 0.05 -45.13
N ARG A 134 -7.51 -0.77 -44.11
CA ARG A 134 -6.69 -0.39 -42.96
C ARG A 134 -5.61 -1.43 -42.66
N LYS A 135 -4.40 -0.95 -42.38
CA LYS A 135 -3.32 -1.81 -41.88
C LYS A 135 -3.46 -2.00 -40.36
N PRO A 136 -3.34 -3.24 -39.84
CA PRO A 136 -3.27 -3.46 -38.41
C PRO A 136 -2.19 -2.61 -37.75
N LEU A 137 -2.52 -1.98 -36.62
CA LEU A 137 -1.53 -1.20 -35.87
C LEU A 137 -0.40 -2.13 -35.38
N PRO A 138 0.87 -1.69 -35.46
CA PRO A 138 1.96 -2.48 -34.93
C PRO A 138 1.77 -2.65 -33.43
N GLN A 139 2.15 -3.82 -32.90
CA GLN A 139 1.97 -4.13 -31.47
C GLN A 139 2.74 -3.18 -30.53
N SER A 140 3.73 -2.45 -31.07
CA SER A 140 4.49 -1.39 -30.38
C SER A 140 3.77 -0.04 -30.28
N ALA A 141 2.62 0.13 -30.94
CA ALA A 141 1.87 1.39 -30.91
C ALA A 141 1.25 1.71 -29.53
N VAL A 142 1.10 0.70 -28.67
CA VAL A 142 0.57 0.84 -27.31
C VAL A 142 1.61 0.33 -26.31
N LEU A 143 2.17 1.25 -25.52
CA LEU A 143 3.09 0.91 -24.43
C LEU A 143 2.41 -0.01 -23.41
N GLY A 144 2.96 -1.20 -23.23
CA GLY A 144 2.48 -2.21 -22.29
C GLY A 144 3.32 -2.28 -21.02
N ALA A 145 3.15 -3.37 -20.27
CA ALA A 145 3.92 -3.61 -19.04
C ALA A 145 5.42 -3.82 -19.31
N LYS A 146 5.77 -4.44 -20.46
CA LYS A 146 7.17 -4.69 -20.84
C LYS A 146 7.98 -3.41 -21.01
N ASP A 147 7.32 -2.32 -21.42
CA ASP A 147 7.91 -1.02 -21.70
C ASP A 147 8.12 -0.17 -20.43
N LEU A 148 7.64 -0.62 -19.27
CA LEU A 148 7.94 0.01 -18.00
C LEU A 148 9.43 -0.14 -17.65
N PRO A 149 10.02 0.83 -16.91
CA PRO A 149 11.42 0.76 -16.49
C PRO A 149 11.74 -0.56 -15.78
N ARG A 150 12.87 -1.16 -16.15
CA ARG A 150 13.39 -2.38 -15.51
C ARG A 150 14.28 -2.01 -14.33
N THR A 151 14.22 -2.82 -13.29
CA THR A 151 15.10 -2.76 -12.12
C THR A 151 15.79 -4.11 -11.91
N ILE A 152 16.91 -4.11 -11.21
CA ILE A 152 17.65 -5.31 -10.81
C ILE A 152 16.71 -6.25 -10.05
N LEU A 153 15.92 -5.71 -9.11
CA LEU A 153 14.93 -6.50 -8.38
C LEU A 153 13.89 -7.15 -9.32
N SER A 154 13.28 -6.38 -10.24
CA SER A 154 12.30 -6.94 -11.16
C SER A 154 12.90 -8.02 -12.05
N ASP A 155 14.13 -7.79 -12.54
CA ASP A 155 14.82 -8.71 -13.44
C ASP A 155 15.17 -10.01 -12.75
N GLN A 156 15.63 -9.97 -11.50
CA GLN A 156 15.95 -11.17 -10.74
C GLN A 156 14.70 -12.02 -10.46
N ILE A 157 13.58 -11.38 -10.08
CA ILE A 157 12.32 -12.10 -9.87
C ILE A 157 11.82 -12.72 -11.19
N GLU A 158 11.85 -11.98 -12.31
CA GLU A 158 11.45 -12.50 -13.62
C GLU A 158 12.31 -13.70 -14.04
N GLN A 159 13.64 -13.57 -13.95
CA GLN A 159 14.57 -14.64 -14.31
C GLN A 159 14.33 -15.91 -13.49
N ARG A 160 14.12 -15.77 -12.17
CA ARG A 160 13.77 -16.89 -11.30
C ARG A 160 12.44 -17.51 -11.70
N LEU A 161 11.40 -16.70 -11.84
CA LEU A 161 10.05 -17.15 -12.15
C LEU A 161 10.01 -17.93 -13.47
N PHE A 162 10.61 -17.40 -14.54
CA PHE A 162 10.62 -18.08 -15.84
C PHE A 162 11.41 -19.38 -15.81
N ARG A 163 12.53 -19.43 -15.08
CA ARG A 163 13.30 -20.67 -14.87
C ARG A 163 12.44 -21.73 -14.17
N ARG A 164 11.73 -21.34 -13.11
CA ARG A 164 10.88 -22.25 -12.32
C ARG A 164 9.63 -22.69 -13.06
N LEU A 165 8.99 -21.80 -13.83
CA LEU A 165 7.87 -22.15 -14.71
C LEU A 165 8.27 -23.12 -15.82
N LYS A 166 9.47 -22.96 -16.40
CA LYS A 166 9.98 -23.90 -17.39
C LYS A 166 10.16 -25.30 -16.80
N GLN A 167 10.77 -25.39 -15.62
CA GLN A 167 10.94 -26.66 -14.88
C GLN A 167 9.59 -27.29 -14.51
N GLU A 168 8.65 -26.49 -14.00
CA GLU A 168 7.31 -26.96 -13.64
C GLU A 168 6.56 -27.51 -14.86
N ARG A 169 6.57 -26.81 -16.00
CA ARG A 169 5.92 -27.25 -17.24
C ARG A 169 6.55 -28.53 -17.79
N GLN A 170 7.88 -28.65 -17.75
CA GLN A 170 8.60 -29.86 -18.15
C GLN A 170 8.20 -31.07 -17.31
N GLU A 171 8.17 -30.91 -15.99
CA GLU A 171 7.80 -31.99 -15.08
C GLU A 171 6.33 -32.35 -15.22
N ARG A 172 5.44 -31.38 -15.43
CA ARG A 172 4.02 -31.63 -15.72
C ARG A 172 3.83 -32.40 -17.02
N ALA A 173 4.61 -32.09 -18.06
CA ALA A 173 4.61 -32.84 -19.31
C ALA A 173 5.07 -34.30 -19.11
N ARG A 174 6.15 -34.50 -18.34
CA ARG A 174 6.64 -35.84 -17.96
C ARG A 174 5.58 -36.67 -17.25
N VAL A 175 4.91 -36.10 -16.24
CA VAL A 175 3.86 -36.79 -15.46
C VAL A 175 2.63 -37.10 -16.32
N GLN A 176 2.31 -36.28 -17.32
CA GLN A 176 1.18 -36.49 -18.21
C GLN A 176 1.50 -37.37 -19.43
N GLY A 177 2.76 -37.77 -19.63
CA GLY A 177 3.18 -38.49 -20.84
C GLY A 177 2.99 -37.67 -22.12
N LYS A 178 3.05 -36.33 -22.03
CA LYS A 178 2.88 -35.40 -23.15
C LYS A 178 4.19 -34.70 -23.48
N SER A 179 4.28 -34.13 -24.67
CA SER A 179 5.37 -33.21 -25.03
C SER A 179 5.25 -31.89 -24.28
N TYR A 180 6.35 -31.13 -24.22
CA TYR A 180 6.42 -29.83 -23.53
C TYR A 180 5.39 -28.82 -24.10
N ASP A 181 5.23 -28.81 -25.42
CA ASP A 181 4.40 -27.83 -26.12
C ASP A 181 2.90 -28.12 -25.96
N GLU A 182 2.51 -29.39 -25.83
CA GLU A 182 1.12 -29.80 -25.59
C GLU A 182 0.59 -29.45 -24.20
N VAL A 183 1.47 -29.20 -23.24
CA VAL A 183 1.08 -28.82 -21.88
C VAL A 183 0.95 -27.30 -21.80
N PRO A 184 -0.21 -26.75 -21.37
CA PRO A 184 -0.42 -25.32 -21.35
C PRO A 184 0.52 -24.63 -20.36
N GLY A 185 1.29 -23.64 -20.79
CA GLY A 185 2.18 -22.83 -19.96
C GLY A 185 1.57 -21.48 -19.59
N ALA A 186 2.04 -20.89 -18.49
CA ALA A 186 1.79 -19.48 -18.24
C ALA A 186 2.72 -18.64 -19.13
N GLU A 187 2.13 -17.75 -19.92
CA GLU A 187 2.85 -16.94 -20.90
C GLU A 187 2.61 -15.45 -20.68
N ALA A 188 3.48 -14.63 -21.29
CA ALA A 188 3.39 -13.18 -21.28
C ALA A 188 3.25 -12.55 -19.89
N LEU A 189 3.95 -13.10 -18.90
CA LEU A 189 4.07 -12.51 -17.56
C LEU A 189 5.12 -11.40 -17.58
N VAL A 190 4.87 -10.32 -16.84
CA VAL A 190 5.80 -9.20 -16.67
C VAL A 190 5.75 -8.72 -15.23
N ILE A 191 6.90 -8.60 -14.58
CA ILE A 191 7.02 -8.11 -13.20
C ILE A 191 7.77 -6.79 -13.22
N ARG A 192 7.24 -5.77 -12.57
CA ARG A 192 7.86 -4.44 -12.53
C ARG A 192 7.81 -3.84 -11.15
N VAL A 193 8.92 -3.21 -10.77
CA VAL A 193 8.95 -2.27 -9.65
C VAL A 193 8.42 -0.94 -10.17
N VAL A 194 7.26 -0.52 -9.70
CA VAL A 194 6.58 0.71 -10.17
C VAL A 194 6.76 1.90 -9.22
N SER A 195 7.29 1.65 -8.03
CA SER A 195 7.67 2.66 -7.04
C SER A 195 8.80 2.11 -6.17
N SER A 196 9.81 2.94 -5.90
CA SER A 196 10.98 2.66 -5.06
C SER A 196 11.46 3.98 -4.47
N VAL A 197 11.00 4.31 -3.26
CA VAL A 197 11.20 5.62 -2.63
C VAL A 197 11.66 5.51 -1.19
N ASP A 198 12.55 6.40 -0.76
CA ASP A 198 12.95 6.47 0.65
C ASP A 198 11.88 7.18 1.47
N LYS A 199 11.53 6.57 2.59
CA LYS A 199 10.57 7.05 3.58
C LYS A 199 11.19 7.07 4.96
N LYS A 200 10.51 7.77 5.87
CA LYS A 200 10.86 7.83 7.28
C LYS A 200 9.64 7.42 8.09
N LEU A 201 9.84 6.43 8.95
CA LEU A 201 8.84 6.02 9.92
C LEU A 201 9.08 6.76 11.22
N GLU A 202 8.21 7.71 11.53
CA GLU A 202 8.23 8.42 12.80
C GLU A 202 7.61 7.57 13.92
N VAL A 203 8.33 7.44 15.02
CA VAL A 203 7.88 6.74 16.21
C VAL A 203 6.81 7.57 16.91
N LYS A 204 5.75 6.91 17.35
CA LYS A 204 4.62 7.59 17.98
C LYS A 204 5.00 8.17 19.34
N GLN A 205 4.42 9.33 19.65
CA GLN A 205 4.83 10.18 20.75
C GLN A 205 4.71 9.51 22.13
N ARG A 206 3.62 8.76 22.38
CA ARG A 206 3.42 8.14 23.70
C ARG A 206 4.40 7.01 23.96
N PHE A 207 4.80 6.30 22.92
CA PHE A 207 5.87 5.29 22.98
C PHE A 207 7.22 5.94 23.28
N LEU A 208 7.57 7.03 22.59
CA LEU A 208 8.82 7.78 22.84
C LEU A 208 8.94 8.25 24.29
N GLU A 209 7.85 8.73 24.88
CA GLU A 209 7.83 9.19 26.28
C GLU A 209 8.21 8.10 27.30
N ILE A 210 8.01 6.81 26.98
CA ILE A 210 8.42 5.70 27.86
C ILE A 210 9.91 5.38 27.72
N PHE A 211 10.46 5.49 26.50
CA PHE A 211 11.82 5.05 26.18
C PHE A 211 12.82 6.20 25.96
N GLN A 212 12.45 7.43 26.36
CA GLN A 212 13.27 8.62 26.20
C GLN A 212 14.64 8.49 26.90
N GLU A 213 14.67 7.86 28.08
CA GLU A 213 15.89 7.61 28.86
C GLU A 213 16.83 6.58 28.19
N GLN A 214 16.33 5.77 27.25
CA GLN A 214 17.09 4.73 26.55
C GLN A 214 17.63 5.20 25.19
N ASN A 215 17.53 6.51 24.89
CA ASN A 215 17.89 7.10 23.59
C ASN A 215 17.24 6.36 22.40
N TYR A 216 15.97 5.97 22.55
CA TYR A 216 15.24 5.30 21.48
C TYR A 216 15.11 6.21 20.24
N PRO A 217 15.33 5.70 19.01
CA PRO A 217 15.26 6.52 17.81
C PRO A 217 13.89 7.18 17.63
N HIS A 218 13.88 8.46 17.24
CA HIS A 218 12.64 9.18 16.92
C HIS A 218 12.06 8.79 15.55
N GLU A 219 12.91 8.33 14.64
CA GLU A 219 12.53 7.92 13.29
C GLU A 219 13.40 6.75 12.80
N PHE A 220 12.82 5.93 11.93
CA PHE A 220 13.51 4.86 11.22
C PHE A 220 13.45 5.11 9.71
N PRO A 221 14.59 5.36 9.03
CA PRO A 221 14.62 5.44 7.58
C PRO A 221 14.40 4.05 6.98
N TYR A 222 13.64 3.99 5.89
CA TYR A 222 13.40 2.77 5.12
C TYR A 222 13.12 3.07 3.66
N LYS A 223 13.27 2.07 2.80
CA LYS A 223 12.87 2.15 1.40
C LYS A 223 11.52 1.45 1.20
N SER A 224 10.56 2.16 0.63
CA SER A 224 9.25 1.64 0.26
C SER A 224 9.26 1.22 -1.20
N LYS A 225 8.87 -0.02 -1.51
CA LYS A 225 8.77 -0.49 -2.90
C LYS A 225 7.40 -1.09 -3.22
N VAL A 226 7.00 -0.95 -4.47
CA VAL A 226 5.78 -1.56 -5.03
C VAL A 226 6.14 -2.41 -6.23
N ILE A 227 5.74 -3.68 -6.19
CA ILE A 227 6.01 -4.68 -7.21
C ILE A 227 4.67 -5.15 -7.77
N LEU A 228 4.49 -5.06 -9.08
CA LEU A 228 3.29 -5.51 -9.78
C LEU A 228 3.60 -6.66 -10.74
N LEU A 229 2.67 -7.60 -10.88
CA LEU A 229 2.66 -8.63 -11.90
C LEU A 229 1.54 -8.36 -12.91
N PHE A 230 1.92 -8.31 -14.17
CA PHE A 230 1.01 -8.24 -15.31
C PHE A 230 1.03 -9.56 -16.08
N GLN A 231 -0.10 -9.90 -16.69
CA GLN A 231 -0.20 -10.95 -17.68
C GLN A 231 -1.00 -10.47 -18.88
N LYS A 232 -0.51 -10.74 -20.09
CA LYS A 232 -1.28 -10.53 -21.31
C LYS A 232 -2.32 -11.65 -21.48
N ILE A 233 -3.59 -11.34 -21.25
CA ILE A 233 -4.72 -12.25 -21.38
C ILE A 233 -5.57 -11.81 -22.57
N GLU A 234 -5.72 -12.69 -23.57
CA GLU A 234 -6.49 -12.41 -24.80
C GLU A 234 -6.06 -11.09 -25.46
N GLY A 235 -4.75 -10.90 -25.58
CA GLY A 235 -4.16 -9.72 -26.21
C GLY A 235 -4.05 -8.47 -25.32
N VAL A 236 -4.57 -8.49 -24.09
CA VAL A 236 -4.64 -7.30 -23.21
C VAL A 236 -3.90 -7.54 -21.89
N GLU A 237 -3.11 -6.56 -21.46
CA GLU A 237 -2.39 -6.62 -20.19
C GLU A 237 -3.36 -6.52 -19.00
N VAL A 238 -3.26 -7.45 -18.05
CA VAL A 238 -4.04 -7.46 -16.81
C VAL A 238 -3.09 -7.48 -15.62
N CYS A 239 -3.20 -6.49 -14.73
CA CYS A 239 -2.52 -6.47 -13.44
C CYS A 239 -3.18 -7.50 -12.52
N LEU A 240 -2.44 -8.55 -12.16
CA LEU A 240 -2.97 -9.70 -11.43
C LEU A 240 -2.57 -9.72 -9.97
N PHE A 241 -1.45 -9.11 -9.63
CA PHE A 241 -0.86 -9.16 -8.29
C PHE A 241 -0.08 -7.89 -8.01
N GLY A 242 -0.15 -7.43 -6.76
CA GLY A 242 0.63 -6.32 -6.26
C GLY A 242 1.17 -6.59 -4.85
N MET A 243 2.36 -6.10 -4.56
CA MET A 243 2.95 -6.18 -3.22
C MET A 243 3.65 -4.87 -2.84
N TYR A 244 3.47 -4.45 -1.59
CA TYR A 244 4.15 -3.33 -0.95
C TYR A 244 5.12 -3.87 0.12
N VAL A 245 6.35 -3.38 0.11
CA VAL A 245 7.40 -3.78 1.06
C VAL A 245 8.11 -2.57 1.65
N GLN A 246 8.56 -2.73 2.89
CA GLN A 246 9.42 -1.77 3.60
C GLN A 246 10.79 -2.44 3.84
N GLU A 247 11.86 -1.85 3.32
CA GLU A 247 13.24 -2.32 3.47
C GLU A 247 14.01 -1.37 4.42
N PHE A 248 14.35 -1.83 5.63
CA PHE A 248 15.14 -1.08 6.61
C PHE A 248 16.61 -1.53 6.52
N GLY A 249 17.47 -0.67 5.97
CA GLY A 249 18.84 -1.05 5.65
C GLY A 249 19.78 -1.20 6.85
N ALA A 250 21.06 -1.45 6.57
CA ALA A 250 22.14 -1.53 7.55
C ALA A 250 22.43 -0.19 8.23
N GLU A 251 22.11 0.93 7.56
CA GLU A 251 22.19 2.28 8.09
C GLU A 251 21.05 2.62 9.05
N CYS A 252 19.97 1.84 9.06
CA CYS A 252 18.84 2.05 9.96
C CYS A 252 19.23 1.68 11.40
N ALA A 253 18.71 2.43 12.37
CA ALA A 253 18.95 2.17 13.78
C ALA A 253 18.29 0.86 14.25
N PHE A 254 18.84 0.27 15.30
CA PHE A 254 18.18 -0.80 16.05
C PHE A 254 16.85 -0.27 16.64
N PRO A 255 15.74 -1.04 16.64
CA PRO A 255 15.62 -2.47 16.31
C PRO A 255 15.34 -2.79 14.83
N ASN A 256 15.25 -1.83 13.93
CA ASN A 256 14.82 -2.08 12.55
C ASN A 256 15.94 -2.46 11.58
N GLN A 257 17.20 -2.25 11.96
CA GLN A 257 18.38 -2.52 11.15
C GLN A 257 18.33 -3.88 10.43
N ARG A 258 18.53 -3.86 9.11
CA ARG A 258 18.57 -5.03 8.21
C ARG A 258 17.28 -5.89 8.22
N ARG A 259 16.11 -5.27 8.39
CA ARG A 259 14.82 -5.96 8.39
C ARG A 259 13.97 -5.55 7.20
N VAL A 260 13.17 -6.49 6.71
CA VAL A 260 12.19 -6.26 5.65
C VAL A 260 10.80 -6.56 6.19
N TYR A 261 9.80 -5.78 5.81
CA TYR A 261 8.40 -6.00 6.19
C TYR A 261 7.50 -6.04 4.96
N LEU A 262 6.78 -7.15 4.77
CA LEU A 262 5.74 -7.27 3.75
C LEU A 262 4.50 -6.54 4.24
N SER A 263 4.26 -5.33 3.72
CA SER A 263 3.22 -4.44 4.21
C SER A 263 1.84 -4.84 3.73
N TYR A 264 1.72 -5.05 2.42
CA TYR A 264 0.46 -5.42 1.76
C TYR A 264 0.76 -6.34 0.59
N LEU A 265 -0.12 -7.30 0.37
CA LEU A 265 -0.11 -8.18 -0.78
C LEU A 265 -1.55 -8.38 -1.22
N ASP A 266 -1.78 -8.27 -2.52
CA ASP A 266 -3.11 -8.43 -3.08
C ASP A 266 -3.08 -9.06 -4.47
N SER A 267 -4.17 -9.70 -4.86
CA SER A 267 -4.26 -10.34 -6.17
C SER A 267 -5.68 -10.54 -6.67
N VAL A 268 -5.86 -10.58 -7.98
CA VAL A 268 -7.13 -10.94 -8.63
C VAL A 268 -7.02 -12.31 -9.31
N LYS A 269 -8.14 -13.02 -9.40
CA LYS A 269 -8.13 -14.45 -9.73
C LYS A 269 -7.87 -14.80 -11.20
N TYR A 270 -7.80 -13.82 -12.10
CA TYR A 270 -7.85 -14.01 -13.56
C TYR A 270 -6.63 -14.65 -14.21
N PHE A 271 -5.61 -15.02 -13.44
CA PHE A 271 -4.41 -15.67 -13.97
C PHE A 271 -4.74 -16.85 -14.90
N ARG A 272 -4.06 -16.89 -16.05
CA ARG A 272 -4.16 -17.98 -17.03
C ARG A 272 -2.81 -18.69 -17.23
N PRO A 273 -2.80 -19.98 -17.54
CA PRO A 273 -3.94 -20.90 -17.59
C PRO A 273 -4.40 -21.31 -16.19
N GLU A 274 -5.68 -21.68 -16.06
CA GLU A 274 -6.25 -22.16 -14.80
C GLU A 274 -6.00 -23.68 -14.66
N VAL A 275 -4.76 -24.02 -14.33
CA VAL A 275 -4.30 -25.42 -14.17
C VAL A 275 -3.63 -25.64 -12.83
N LYS A 276 -3.45 -26.90 -12.45
CA LYS A 276 -2.66 -27.29 -11.27
C LYS A 276 -1.19 -27.46 -11.65
N ALA A 277 -0.33 -27.03 -10.75
CA ALA A 277 1.09 -27.34 -10.79
C ALA A 277 1.32 -28.82 -10.41
N VAL A 278 2.52 -29.32 -10.69
CA VAL A 278 2.94 -30.69 -10.31
C VAL A 278 2.75 -30.97 -8.81
N THR A 279 2.95 -29.97 -7.97
CA THR A 279 2.78 -30.04 -6.51
C THR A 279 1.31 -30.10 -6.06
N GLY A 280 0.36 -30.01 -7.00
CA GLY A 280 -1.09 -30.07 -6.74
C GLY A 280 -1.75 -28.72 -6.45
N GLU A 281 -0.98 -27.68 -6.17
CA GLU A 281 -1.47 -26.30 -6.00
C GLU A 281 -1.86 -25.66 -7.35
N ALA A 282 -2.64 -24.58 -7.34
CA ALA A 282 -2.93 -23.86 -8.58
C ALA A 282 -1.65 -23.23 -9.15
N LEU A 283 -1.47 -23.23 -10.48
CA LEU A 283 -0.32 -22.61 -11.13
C LEU A 283 -0.19 -21.12 -10.77
N ARG A 284 -1.33 -20.43 -10.61
CA ARG A 284 -1.39 -19.07 -10.06
C ARG A 284 -0.70 -18.96 -8.70
N THR A 285 -1.00 -19.88 -7.78
CA THR A 285 -0.39 -19.92 -6.44
C THR A 285 1.11 -20.19 -6.55
N PHE A 286 1.52 -21.12 -7.41
CA PHE A 286 2.94 -21.40 -7.67
C PHE A 286 3.69 -20.13 -8.12
N VAL A 287 3.11 -19.35 -9.04
CA VAL A 287 3.70 -18.09 -9.52
C VAL A 287 3.83 -17.07 -8.39
N TYR A 288 2.79 -16.89 -7.58
CA TYR A 288 2.82 -15.95 -6.46
C TYR A 288 3.86 -16.37 -5.40
N HIS A 289 3.98 -17.67 -5.13
CA HIS A 289 5.05 -18.19 -4.27
C HIS A 289 6.43 -17.90 -4.85
N GLU A 290 6.67 -18.14 -6.15
CA GLU A 290 7.97 -17.86 -6.76
C GLU A 290 8.35 -16.37 -6.74
N ILE A 291 7.37 -15.48 -6.85
CA ILE A 291 7.59 -14.03 -6.72
C ILE A 291 8.09 -13.68 -5.31
N LEU A 292 7.41 -14.20 -4.28
CA LEU A 292 7.79 -13.98 -2.88
C LEU A 292 9.15 -14.60 -2.54
N ILE A 293 9.40 -15.82 -3.01
CA ILE A 293 10.68 -16.51 -2.79
C ILE A 293 11.81 -15.76 -3.48
N GLY A 294 11.60 -15.31 -4.73
CA GLY A 294 12.58 -14.49 -5.45
C GLY A 294 12.86 -13.16 -4.76
N TYR A 295 11.84 -12.54 -4.15
CA TYR A 295 12.03 -11.36 -3.33
C TYR A 295 12.86 -11.64 -2.07
N LEU A 296 12.56 -12.74 -1.33
CA LEU A 296 13.33 -13.13 -0.15
C LEU A 296 14.79 -13.48 -0.49
N GLU A 297 15.02 -14.14 -1.63
CA GLU A 297 16.35 -14.43 -2.17
C GLU A 297 17.12 -13.14 -2.46
N TYR A 298 16.49 -12.18 -3.14
CA TYR A 298 17.09 -10.85 -3.38
C TYR A 298 17.45 -10.15 -2.07
N CYS A 299 16.54 -10.12 -1.09
CA CYS A 299 16.79 -9.52 0.22
C CYS A 299 17.97 -10.20 0.94
N LYS A 300 18.04 -11.53 0.92
CA LYS A 300 19.14 -12.28 1.51
C LYS A 300 20.47 -11.93 0.86
N MET A 301 20.53 -11.92 -0.48
CA MET A 301 21.72 -11.56 -1.25
C MET A 301 22.16 -10.10 -1.04
N ARG A 302 21.20 -9.21 -0.72
CA ARG A 302 21.43 -7.82 -0.34
C ARG A 302 21.93 -7.66 1.11
N GLY A 303 21.97 -8.72 1.91
CA GLY A 303 22.41 -8.67 3.31
C GLY A 303 21.31 -8.38 4.34
N PHE A 304 20.03 -8.43 3.97
CA PHE A 304 18.96 -8.38 4.97
C PHE A 304 18.95 -9.66 5.82
N THR A 305 18.61 -9.52 7.10
CA THR A 305 18.70 -10.62 8.06
C THR A 305 17.37 -11.31 8.29
N SER A 306 16.26 -10.57 8.21
CA SER A 306 14.92 -11.12 8.40
C SER A 306 13.84 -10.42 7.59
N CYS A 307 12.76 -11.14 7.35
CA CYS A 307 11.52 -10.63 6.78
C CYS A 307 10.36 -10.89 7.74
N TYR A 308 9.49 -9.91 7.92
CA TYR A 308 8.31 -9.96 8.78
C TYR A 308 7.05 -9.96 7.92
N ILE A 309 6.13 -10.86 8.23
CA ILE A 309 4.86 -11.02 7.54
C ILE A 309 3.75 -11.04 8.59
N TRP A 310 2.81 -10.11 8.46
CA TRP A 310 1.54 -10.19 9.18
C TRP A 310 0.49 -10.84 8.29
N ALA A 311 0.13 -12.09 8.60
CA ALA A 311 -0.87 -12.87 7.87
C ALA A 311 -2.30 -12.42 8.23
N CYS A 312 -2.65 -11.19 7.85
CA CYS A 312 -3.99 -10.64 8.00
C CYS A 312 -4.73 -10.71 6.66
N PRO A 313 -5.84 -11.44 6.54
CA PRO A 313 -6.71 -11.29 5.39
C PRO A 313 -7.47 -9.96 5.45
N PRO A 314 -7.84 -9.37 4.30
CA PRO A 314 -8.69 -8.19 4.30
C PRO A 314 -10.09 -8.53 4.83
N LEU A 315 -10.77 -7.54 5.41
CA LEU A 315 -12.16 -7.73 5.83
C LEU A 315 -13.07 -7.89 4.62
N LYS A 316 -14.24 -8.49 4.83
CA LYS A 316 -15.22 -8.66 3.76
C LYS A 316 -15.59 -7.29 3.15
N GLY A 317 -15.28 -7.14 1.87
CA GLY A 317 -15.55 -5.92 1.09
C GLY A 317 -14.57 -4.78 1.36
N GLU A 318 -13.39 -5.06 1.90
CA GLU A 318 -12.22 -4.17 1.87
C GLU A 318 -11.17 -4.75 0.93
N ASP A 319 -10.43 -3.86 0.25
CA ASP A 319 -9.38 -4.22 -0.70
C ASP A 319 -8.03 -3.71 -0.19
N TYR A 320 -6.95 -4.50 -0.36
CA TYR A 320 -5.62 -4.05 0.06
C TYR A 320 -4.98 -3.14 -0.99
N ILE A 321 -5.04 -3.52 -2.26
CA ILE A 321 -4.40 -2.82 -3.38
C ILE A 321 -5.35 -2.75 -4.58
N LEU A 322 -5.89 -3.89 -5.02
CA LEU A 322 -6.69 -3.96 -6.25
C LEU A 322 -8.16 -3.68 -5.93
N TYR A 323 -8.67 -2.54 -6.39
CA TYR A 323 -10.00 -2.07 -6.01
C TYR A 323 -11.11 -2.92 -6.64
N CYS A 324 -12.06 -3.34 -5.80
CA CYS A 324 -13.24 -4.12 -6.16
C CYS A 324 -12.88 -5.51 -6.71
N HIS A 325 -12.79 -6.49 -5.81
CA HIS A 325 -12.47 -7.88 -6.17
C HIS A 325 -13.66 -8.62 -6.83
N PRO A 326 -13.39 -9.64 -7.66
CA PRO A 326 -14.43 -10.47 -8.26
C PRO A 326 -15.26 -11.18 -7.18
N GLU A 327 -16.59 -11.19 -7.29
CA GLU A 327 -17.45 -11.89 -6.31
C GLU A 327 -17.14 -13.39 -6.21
N ILE A 328 -16.72 -13.95 -7.35
CA ILE A 328 -16.29 -15.34 -7.51
C ILE A 328 -14.89 -15.61 -6.92
N GLN A 329 -14.22 -14.61 -6.34
CA GLN A 329 -12.96 -14.73 -5.60
C GLN A 329 -13.26 -14.75 -4.10
N LYS A 330 -12.96 -15.89 -3.45
CA LYS A 330 -13.12 -16.02 -2.01
C LYS A 330 -11.92 -15.42 -1.28
N THR A 331 -12.16 -14.52 -0.34
CA THR A 331 -11.14 -14.07 0.61
C THR A 331 -10.77 -15.22 1.55
N PRO A 332 -9.48 -15.57 1.69
CA PRO A 332 -9.05 -16.63 2.59
C PRO A 332 -9.31 -16.24 4.05
N LYS A 333 -9.70 -17.22 4.88
CA LYS A 333 -9.67 -17.07 6.34
C LYS A 333 -8.21 -17.04 6.83
N SER A 334 -7.95 -16.46 8.01
CA SER A 334 -6.56 -16.27 8.51
C SER A 334 -5.75 -17.57 8.56
N ASP A 335 -6.36 -18.69 8.96
CA ASP A 335 -5.73 -20.02 8.99
C ASP A 335 -5.28 -20.49 7.60
N LYS A 336 -6.12 -20.31 6.58
CA LYS A 336 -5.78 -20.65 5.18
C LYS A 336 -4.72 -19.72 4.60
N LEU A 337 -4.79 -18.42 4.91
CA LEU A 337 -3.78 -17.46 4.47
C LEU A 337 -2.42 -17.74 5.12
N ARG A 338 -2.41 -18.06 6.42
CA ARG A 338 -1.21 -18.46 7.15
C ARG A 338 -0.58 -19.71 6.54
N GLU A 339 -1.38 -20.75 6.31
CA GLU A 339 -0.88 -21.98 5.68
C GLU A 339 -0.32 -21.72 4.27
N TRP A 340 -0.93 -20.81 3.52
CA TRP A 340 -0.42 -20.37 2.21
C TRP A 340 1.00 -19.78 2.31
N TYR A 341 1.24 -18.86 3.27
CA TYR A 341 2.58 -18.34 3.53
C TYR A 341 3.55 -19.42 4.03
N LEU A 342 3.14 -20.28 4.96
CA LEU A 342 3.98 -21.35 5.48
C LEU A 342 4.36 -22.37 4.39
N ALA A 343 3.47 -22.66 3.44
CA ALA A 343 3.79 -23.50 2.29
C ALA A 343 4.87 -22.88 1.39
N MET A 344 4.75 -21.58 1.09
CA MET A 344 5.76 -20.81 0.37
C MET A 344 7.11 -20.81 1.11
N LEU A 345 7.10 -20.56 2.41
CA LEU A 345 8.33 -20.49 3.22
C LEU A 345 9.00 -21.85 3.37
N ARG A 346 8.23 -22.95 3.48
CA ARG A 346 8.77 -24.32 3.45
C ARG A 346 9.49 -24.61 2.14
N LYS A 347 9.01 -24.08 1.00
CA LYS A 347 9.71 -24.18 -0.28
C LYS A 347 11.01 -23.37 -0.26
N ALA A 348 10.98 -22.13 0.24
CA ALA A 348 12.17 -21.30 0.39
C ALA A 348 13.23 -21.92 1.32
N SER A 349 12.84 -22.59 2.40
CA SER A 349 13.75 -23.30 3.31
C SER A 349 14.43 -24.50 2.63
N LYS A 350 13.71 -25.26 1.79
CA LYS A 350 14.32 -26.36 1.01
C LYS A 350 15.38 -25.86 0.02
N GLU A 351 15.29 -24.61 -0.40
CA GLU A 351 16.24 -23.95 -1.29
C GLU A 351 17.34 -23.18 -0.53
N ASN A 352 17.44 -23.35 0.80
CA ASN A 352 18.38 -22.64 1.68
C ASN A 352 18.28 -21.10 1.61
N ILE A 353 17.14 -20.57 1.18
CA ILE A 353 16.86 -19.13 1.21
C ILE A 353 16.47 -18.74 2.64
N VAL A 354 15.47 -19.42 3.19
CA VAL A 354 15.02 -19.22 4.57
C VAL A 354 15.75 -20.16 5.51
N VAL A 355 16.46 -19.59 6.48
CA VAL A 355 17.29 -20.31 7.45
C VAL A 355 16.44 -20.89 8.58
N ASP A 356 15.50 -20.12 9.11
CA ASP A 356 14.64 -20.54 10.22
C ASP A 356 13.31 -19.76 10.18
N LEU A 357 12.30 -20.33 10.82
CA LEU A 357 10.95 -19.76 10.93
C LEU A 357 10.54 -19.72 12.40
N THR A 358 10.10 -18.55 12.85
CA THR A 358 9.54 -18.33 14.18
C THR A 358 8.38 -17.35 14.08
N ASN A 359 7.82 -16.95 15.22
CA ASN A 359 6.83 -15.89 15.29
C ASN A 359 7.25 -14.81 16.30
N LEU A 360 6.59 -13.65 16.21
CA LEU A 360 6.90 -12.50 17.07
C LEU A 360 6.77 -12.82 18.56
N TYR A 361 5.78 -13.62 18.94
CA TYR A 361 5.54 -13.98 20.33
C TYR A 361 6.64 -14.90 20.87
N ASP A 362 6.92 -16.00 20.19
CA ASP A 362 7.91 -16.98 20.64
C ASP A 362 9.32 -16.37 20.62
N HIS A 363 9.65 -15.51 19.66
CA HIS A 363 10.97 -14.87 19.58
C HIS A 363 11.24 -13.85 20.69
N PHE A 364 10.24 -13.06 21.08
CA PHE A 364 10.42 -11.95 22.03
C PHE A 364 9.80 -12.21 23.40
N PHE A 365 8.65 -12.86 23.49
CA PHE A 365 7.88 -12.99 24.74
C PHE A 365 8.10 -14.33 25.45
N THR A 366 8.60 -15.35 24.76
CA THR A 366 8.98 -16.60 25.42
C THR A 366 10.46 -16.61 25.79
N THR A 367 10.74 -16.79 27.08
CA THR A 367 12.11 -17.02 27.55
C THR A 367 12.41 -18.50 27.41
N THR A 368 13.07 -18.91 26.32
CA THR A 368 13.73 -20.23 26.31
C THR A 368 14.76 -20.24 27.45
N GLY A 369 14.93 -21.34 28.16
CA GLY A 369 15.84 -21.41 29.33
C GLY A 369 17.30 -21.02 29.04
N GLU A 370 17.67 -20.98 27.75
CA GLU A 370 18.98 -20.52 27.27
C GLU A 370 19.00 -19.05 26.81
N CYS A 371 17.86 -18.42 26.53
CA CYS A 371 17.79 -16.99 26.22
C CYS A 371 17.97 -16.17 27.51
N LYS A 372 18.99 -15.31 27.53
CA LYS A 372 19.43 -14.61 28.75
C LYS A 372 19.27 -13.09 28.64
N THR A 373 18.46 -12.60 27.70
CA THR A 373 18.28 -11.15 27.48
C THR A 373 16.96 -10.62 28.04
N LYS A 374 17.00 -9.44 28.67
CA LYS A 374 15.79 -8.72 29.14
C LYS A 374 14.90 -8.40 27.94
N VAL A 375 13.64 -8.79 28.03
CA VAL A 375 12.65 -8.49 27.00
C VAL A 375 12.06 -7.10 27.30
N THR A 376 12.25 -6.17 26.39
CA THR A 376 11.73 -4.79 26.47
C THR A 376 11.01 -4.45 25.17
N ALA A 377 10.02 -3.55 25.21
CA ALA A 377 9.30 -3.18 23.99
C ALA A 377 10.21 -2.47 22.97
N ALA A 378 11.28 -1.82 23.44
CA ALA A 378 12.29 -1.18 22.61
C ALA A 378 13.07 -2.16 21.69
N ARG A 379 12.99 -3.48 21.90
CA ARG A 379 13.67 -4.48 21.05
C ARG A 379 12.78 -5.01 19.92
N LEU A 380 11.47 -4.76 19.98
CA LEU A 380 10.53 -5.18 18.93
C LEU A 380 10.73 -4.31 17.68
N PRO A 381 10.80 -4.90 16.48
CA PRO A 381 10.90 -4.14 15.23
C PRO A 381 9.67 -3.26 15.01
N TYR A 382 9.87 -1.96 14.81
CA TYR A 382 8.81 -0.97 14.72
C TYR A 382 8.48 -0.68 13.25
N PHE A 383 7.41 -1.27 12.68
CA PHE A 383 7.07 -1.10 11.26
C PHE A 383 5.86 -0.20 11.02
N ASP A 384 5.82 0.45 9.86
CA ASP A 384 4.71 1.33 9.50
C ASP A 384 3.47 0.51 9.15
N GLY A 385 2.33 0.89 9.73
CA GLY A 385 1.08 0.15 9.57
C GLY A 385 1.12 -1.30 10.07
N ASP A 386 2.02 -1.68 10.96
CA ASP A 386 1.95 -2.99 11.64
C ASP A 386 0.97 -2.96 12.84
N TYR A 387 0.58 -4.12 13.33
CA TYR A 387 -0.36 -4.28 14.43
C TYR A 387 0.18 -3.76 15.76
N TRP A 388 1.38 -4.20 16.15
CA TRP A 388 1.87 -4.01 17.52
C TRP A 388 2.18 -2.54 17.88
N PRO A 389 2.71 -1.66 16.99
CA PRO A 389 2.94 -0.26 17.34
C PRO A 389 1.63 0.50 17.58
N GLY A 390 0.55 0.06 16.91
CA GLY A 390 -0.81 0.54 17.17
C GLY A 390 -1.34 0.06 18.51
N ALA A 391 -1.25 -1.25 18.77
CA ALA A 391 -1.70 -1.85 20.02
C ALA A 391 -0.95 -1.28 21.23
N ALA A 392 0.36 -1.05 21.11
CA ALA A 392 1.18 -0.46 22.17
C ALA A 392 0.69 0.93 22.56
N GLU A 393 0.41 1.81 21.60
CA GLU A 393 -0.14 3.14 21.88
C GLU A 393 -1.51 3.12 22.57
N ASP A 394 -2.39 2.21 22.13
CA ASP A 394 -3.71 2.04 22.70
C ASP A 394 -3.59 1.57 24.16
N LEU A 395 -2.66 0.63 24.45
CA LEU A 395 -2.35 0.16 25.80
C LEU A 395 -1.69 1.23 26.68
N ILE A 396 -0.75 2.01 26.14
CA ILE A 396 -0.11 3.12 26.87
C ILE A 396 -1.15 4.17 27.28
N ASN A 397 -2.10 4.47 26.39
CA ASN A 397 -3.20 5.38 26.69
C ASN A 397 -4.11 4.85 27.80
N GLN A 398 -4.43 3.55 27.79
CA GLN A 398 -5.20 2.90 28.85
C GLN A 398 -4.47 2.97 30.20
N LEU A 399 -3.17 2.69 30.22
CA LEU A 399 -2.35 2.78 31.43
C LEU A 399 -2.36 4.19 32.03
N ARG A 400 -2.31 5.25 31.20
CA ARG A 400 -2.43 6.64 31.68
C ARG A 400 -3.80 6.94 32.26
N GLN A 401 -4.87 6.51 31.61
CA GLN A 401 -6.24 6.72 32.11
C GLN A 401 -6.51 5.98 33.43
N GLU A 402 -5.92 4.80 33.60
CA GLU A 402 -5.93 4.02 34.85
C GLU A 402 -5.16 4.77 35.98
N GLU A 403 -4.03 5.42 35.66
CA GLU A 403 -3.27 6.27 36.60
C GLU A 403 -4.06 7.53 37.02
N ASP A 404 -4.81 8.15 36.10
CA ASP A 404 -5.61 9.36 36.33
C ASP A 404 -6.97 9.10 37.03
N GLY A 405 -7.29 7.85 37.40
CA GLY A 405 -8.52 7.49 38.13
C GLY A 405 -9.82 7.56 37.31
N ARG A 406 -9.75 7.77 35.99
CA ARG A 406 -10.93 7.83 35.11
C ARG A 406 -11.32 6.43 34.63
N LYS A 407 -12.18 5.74 35.39
CA LYS A 407 -12.73 4.42 34.98
C LYS A 407 -13.60 4.53 33.73
N LEU A 408 -13.21 3.89 32.63
CA LEU A 408 -14.11 3.58 31.51
C LEU A 408 -14.97 2.37 31.88
N ASN A 409 -16.29 2.58 31.97
CA ASN A 409 -17.28 1.50 31.99
C ASN A 409 -17.34 0.81 30.62
N LYS A 410 -16.41 -0.12 30.35
CA LYS A 410 -16.62 -1.18 29.37
C LYS A 410 -16.28 -2.53 30.01
N LYS A 411 -17.32 -3.35 30.20
CA LYS A 411 -17.21 -4.76 30.53
C LYS A 411 -16.48 -5.48 29.40
N THR A 412 -15.16 -5.58 29.49
CA THR A 412 -14.38 -6.57 28.76
C THR A 412 -13.75 -7.48 29.81
N THR A 413 -14.16 -8.74 29.79
CA THR A 413 -13.77 -9.78 30.73
C THR A 413 -12.31 -10.19 30.51
N PHE A 414 -11.35 -9.35 30.92
CA PHE A 414 -9.96 -9.78 31.10
C PHE A 414 -9.83 -10.40 32.50
N LYS A 415 -9.24 -11.60 32.59
CA LYS A 415 -8.97 -12.30 33.86
C LYS A 415 -8.11 -11.40 34.79
N LYS A 416 -8.24 -11.60 36.11
CA LYS A 416 -7.62 -10.80 37.18
C LYS A 416 -6.18 -10.39 36.87
N ILE A 417 -5.97 -9.07 36.81
CA ILE A 417 -4.71 -8.35 36.58
C ILE A 417 -3.67 -8.74 37.65
N ILE A 418 -2.44 -9.04 37.22
CA ILE A 418 -1.29 -9.10 38.14
C ILE A 418 -1.01 -7.68 38.64
N SER A 419 -1.13 -7.46 39.95
CA SER A 419 -0.92 -6.13 40.52
C SER A 419 0.50 -5.61 40.29
N LYS A 420 0.68 -4.27 40.24
CA LYS A 420 1.99 -3.59 40.18
C LYS A 420 2.96 -4.10 41.27
N ARG A 421 2.43 -4.58 42.41
CA ARG A 421 3.20 -5.22 43.50
C ARG A 421 3.66 -6.64 43.16
N ALA A 422 2.83 -7.43 42.49
CA ALA A 422 3.16 -8.82 42.13
C ALA A 422 4.17 -8.91 40.97
N LEU A 423 4.15 -7.98 40.01
CA LEU A 423 5.18 -7.88 38.96
C LEU A 423 6.55 -7.44 39.50
N LYS A 424 6.58 -6.49 40.43
CA LYS A 424 7.83 -6.09 41.14
C LYS A 424 8.43 -7.25 41.94
N ALA A 425 7.58 -8.08 42.55
CA ALA A 425 8.01 -9.28 43.27
C ALA A 425 8.54 -10.36 42.31
N ALA A 426 7.95 -10.53 41.12
CA ALA A 426 8.37 -11.49 40.10
C ALA A 426 9.68 -11.10 39.40
N SER A 427 10.00 -9.80 39.29
CA SER A 427 11.24 -9.31 38.69
C SER A 427 12.46 -9.30 39.64
N GLY A 428 12.28 -9.62 40.92
CA GLY A 428 13.38 -9.69 41.90
C GLY A 428 14.12 -8.37 42.17
N GLN A 429 13.55 -7.21 41.77
CA GLN A 429 14.19 -5.90 41.84
C GLN A 429 13.29 -4.91 42.59
N SER A 430 13.80 -4.34 43.69
CA SER A 430 13.06 -3.41 44.57
C SER A 430 12.93 -1.98 44.03
N ASP A 431 13.87 -1.54 43.18
CA ASP A 431 13.97 -0.15 42.69
C ASP A 431 13.91 -0.06 41.15
N LEU A 432 12.77 -0.38 40.55
CA LEU A 432 12.51 -0.12 39.12
C LEU A 432 12.07 1.33 38.89
N SER A 433 12.61 1.97 37.85
CA SER A 433 12.17 3.31 37.45
C SER A 433 10.68 3.30 37.03
N ALA A 434 10.05 4.48 37.02
CA ALA A 434 8.66 4.61 36.58
C ALA A 434 8.50 4.12 35.13
N ASN A 435 9.48 4.41 34.26
CA ASN A 435 9.50 4.00 32.86
C ASN A 435 9.74 2.51 32.69
N GLU A 436 10.63 1.91 33.49
CA GLU A 436 10.85 0.45 33.47
C GLU A 436 9.62 -0.33 33.93
N THR A 437 8.91 0.19 34.93
CA THR A 437 7.64 -0.41 35.36
C THR A 437 6.58 -0.32 34.26
N LYS A 438 6.53 0.80 33.51
CA LYS A 438 5.62 0.98 32.37
C LYS A 438 5.97 0.04 31.21
N ASP A 439 7.26 -0.15 30.90
CA ASP A 439 7.72 -1.12 29.89
C ASP A 439 7.33 -2.55 30.26
N LEU A 440 7.57 -2.98 31.51
CA LEU A 440 7.18 -4.32 31.97
C LEU A 440 5.66 -4.56 31.87
N LEU A 441 4.85 -3.58 32.29
CA LEU A 441 3.39 -3.65 32.18
C LEU A 441 2.93 -3.67 30.72
N LEU A 442 3.55 -2.84 29.87
CA LEU A 442 3.28 -2.80 28.44
C LEU A 442 3.59 -4.15 27.79
N MET A 443 4.77 -4.71 28.05
CA MET A 443 5.18 -6.02 27.54
C MET A 443 4.27 -7.15 28.00
N HIS A 444 3.83 -7.14 29.26
CA HIS A 444 2.87 -8.11 29.76
C HIS A 444 1.52 -8.02 29.01
N LYS A 445 0.90 -6.83 28.96
CA LYS A 445 -0.39 -6.62 28.28
C LYS A 445 -0.30 -6.89 26.77
N LEU A 446 0.82 -6.52 26.15
CA LEU A 446 1.08 -6.77 24.73
C LEU A 446 1.23 -8.27 24.47
N GLY A 447 1.93 -9.00 25.35
CA GLY A 447 2.06 -10.45 25.28
C GLY A 447 0.72 -11.17 25.39
N GLU A 448 -0.14 -10.78 26.34
CA GLU A 448 -1.51 -11.30 26.46
C GLU A 448 -2.36 -11.01 25.21
N THR A 449 -2.14 -9.86 24.58
CA THR A 449 -2.86 -9.45 23.37
C THR A 449 -2.42 -10.23 22.13
N ILE A 450 -1.11 -10.46 21.98
CA ILE A 450 -0.53 -11.10 20.79
C ILE A 450 -0.61 -12.63 20.88
N SER A 451 -0.52 -13.21 22.07
CA SER A 451 -0.50 -14.66 22.28
C SER A 451 -1.61 -15.43 21.54
N PRO A 452 -2.90 -15.01 21.57
CA PRO A 452 -3.98 -15.71 20.86
C PRO A 452 -3.84 -15.71 19.33
N MET A 453 -3.05 -14.79 18.79
CA MET A 453 -2.86 -14.57 17.36
C MET A 453 -1.38 -14.70 16.95
N LYS A 454 -0.55 -15.34 17.78
CA LYS A 454 0.90 -15.38 17.58
C LYS A 454 1.32 -15.96 16.23
N GLU A 455 0.59 -16.96 15.76
CA GLU A 455 0.83 -17.64 14.48
C GLU A 455 0.60 -16.73 13.26
N ASP A 456 -0.14 -15.63 13.42
CA ASP A 456 -0.39 -14.67 12.34
C ASP A 456 0.78 -13.67 12.17
N PHE A 457 1.75 -13.65 13.09
CA PHE A 457 2.96 -12.80 13.03
C PHE A 457 4.20 -13.62 12.70
N ILE A 458 4.39 -13.91 11.42
CA ILE A 458 5.46 -14.78 10.93
C ILE A 458 6.77 -14.00 10.86
N MET A 459 7.81 -14.54 11.49
CA MET A 459 9.18 -14.05 11.43
C MET A 459 10.04 -15.01 10.61
N VAL A 460 10.54 -14.52 9.48
CA VAL A 460 11.37 -15.27 8.55
C VAL A 460 12.82 -14.89 8.77
N HIS A 461 13.65 -15.83 9.21
CA HIS A 461 15.10 -15.62 9.34
C HIS A 461 15.78 -15.95 8.02
N LEU A 462 16.42 -14.95 7.41
CA LEU A 462 17.30 -15.11 6.24
C LEU A 462 18.74 -15.42 6.67
N GLN A 463 19.09 -15.09 7.91
CA GLN A 463 20.39 -15.30 8.54
C GLN A 463 20.25 -15.99 9.90
N HIS A 464 21.34 -16.57 10.40
CA HIS A 464 21.32 -17.34 11.65
C HIS A 464 21.16 -16.47 12.90
N CYS A 465 20.30 -16.90 13.83
CA CYS A 465 20.02 -16.22 15.10
C CYS A 465 20.88 -16.77 16.24
N CYS A 466 21.45 -15.91 17.07
CA CYS A 466 22.11 -16.30 18.32
C CYS A 466 21.07 -16.73 19.38
N THR A 467 21.22 -17.92 19.95
CA THR A 467 20.29 -18.49 20.95
C THR A 467 20.23 -17.67 22.25
N HIS A 468 21.33 -17.02 22.65
CA HIS A 468 21.36 -16.25 23.90
C HIS A 468 20.75 -14.85 23.78
N CYS A 469 21.11 -14.12 22.72
CA CYS A 469 20.74 -12.71 22.57
C CYS A 469 19.64 -12.44 21.55
N CYS A 470 19.21 -13.46 20.80
CA CYS A 470 18.20 -13.39 19.77
C CYS A 470 18.53 -12.38 18.64
N ILE A 471 19.82 -12.06 18.45
CA ILE A 471 20.32 -11.20 17.39
C ILE A 471 20.72 -12.06 16.20
N LEU A 472 20.33 -11.64 14.99
CA LEU A 472 20.76 -12.28 13.76
C LEU A 472 22.19 -11.89 13.43
N MET A 473 23.03 -12.90 13.20
CA MET A 473 24.47 -12.75 12.99
C MET A 473 24.77 -12.43 11.53
N VAL A 474 25.60 -11.42 11.30
CA VAL A 474 25.97 -10.93 9.95
C VAL A 474 27.47 -10.89 9.70
N SER A 475 28.28 -11.06 10.74
CA SER A 475 29.75 -10.97 10.69
C SER A 475 30.35 -11.67 11.91
N GLY A 476 31.64 -12.00 11.84
CA GLY A 476 32.35 -12.69 12.92
C GLY A 476 32.10 -14.20 12.86
N ASN A 477 32.21 -14.88 14.00
CA ASN A 477 31.98 -16.32 14.08
C ASN A 477 30.63 -16.64 14.69
N ARG A 478 30.00 -17.63 14.07
CA ARG A 478 28.90 -18.37 14.66
C ARG A 478 29.46 -19.61 15.34
N TRP A 479 29.31 -19.67 16.66
CA TRP A 479 29.73 -20.79 17.48
C TRP A 479 28.60 -21.81 17.57
N VAL A 480 28.79 -23.00 16.99
CA VAL A 480 27.76 -24.04 16.87
C VAL A 480 28.07 -25.22 17.77
N CYS A 481 27.02 -25.76 18.41
CA CYS A 481 27.10 -27.06 19.06
C CYS A 481 26.74 -28.18 18.08
N ASN A 482 27.62 -29.16 17.90
CA ASN A 482 27.32 -30.32 17.04
C ASN A 482 26.40 -31.35 17.71
N GLN A 483 26.20 -31.26 19.03
CA GLN A 483 25.41 -32.22 19.82
C GLN A 483 23.98 -31.68 20.06
N CYS A 484 23.82 -30.38 20.32
CA CYS A 484 22.53 -29.74 20.47
C CYS A 484 22.03 -29.18 19.14
N LYS A 485 20.98 -29.80 18.60
CA LYS A 485 20.28 -29.28 17.42
C LYS A 485 19.84 -27.83 17.66
N LYS A 486 20.23 -26.93 16.75
CA LYS A 486 19.88 -25.49 16.72
C LYS A 486 20.56 -24.59 17.76
N PHE A 487 21.48 -25.09 18.59
CA PHE A 487 22.24 -24.21 19.49
C PHE A 487 23.38 -23.53 18.72
N GLN A 488 23.32 -22.20 18.64
CA GLN A 488 24.36 -21.40 18.01
C GLN A 488 24.42 -20.02 18.66
N ILE A 489 25.62 -19.50 18.88
CA ILE A 489 25.82 -18.23 19.58
C ILE A 489 26.83 -17.35 18.85
N CYS A 490 26.70 -16.03 18.98
CA CYS A 490 27.65 -15.08 18.40
C CYS A 490 28.91 -14.95 19.27
N ASP A 491 29.98 -14.38 18.73
CA ASP A 491 31.25 -14.14 19.44
C ASP A 491 31.05 -13.51 20.84
N LYS A 492 30.27 -12.44 20.94
CA LYS A 492 29.99 -11.77 22.23
C LYS A 492 29.33 -12.69 23.25
N CYS A 493 28.40 -13.53 22.80
CA CYS A 493 27.72 -14.48 23.67
C CYS A 493 28.62 -15.67 24.01
N HIS A 494 29.50 -16.08 23.10
CA HIS A 494 30.50 -17.11 23.38
C HIS A 494 31.51 -16.66 24.44
N GLU A 495 32.04 -15.45 24.32
CA GLU A 495 32.92 -14.87 25.34
C GLU A 495 32.25 -14.77 26.71
N ALA A 496 30.98 -14.35 26.73
CA ALA A 496 30.19 -14.30 27.97
C ALA A 496 29.97 -15.71 28.55
N GLU A 497 29.72 -16.70 27.71
CA GLU A 497 29.52 -18.10 28.12
C GLU A 497 30.79 -18.71 28.70
N MET A 498 31.96 -18.41 28.12
CA MET A 498 33.25 -18.88 28.62
C MET A 498 33.65 -18.28 29.98
N LYS A 499 33.08 -17.14 30.35
CA LYS A 499 33.30 -16.49 31.65
C LYS A 499 32.40 -17.05 32.77
N ARG A 500 31.39 -17.86 32.44
CA ARG A 500 30.46 -18.41 33.42
C ARG A 500 31.04 -19.60 34.18
N GLU A 501 30.46 -19.85 35.36
CA GLU A 501 30.68 -21.06 36.12
C GLU A 501 30.29 -22.29 35.30
N GLU A 502 31.02 -23.39 35.47
CA GLU A 502 30.92 -24.58 34.64
C GLU A 502 29.50 -25.20 34.62
N ARG A 503 28.75 -25.08 35.71
CA ARG A 503 27.36 -25.54 35.85
C ARG A 503 26.32 -24.70 35.10
N GLU A 504 26.67 -23.47 34.71
CA GLU A 504 25.77 -22.53 34.02
C GLU A 504 26.05 -22.43 32.52
N ARG A 505 27.07 -23.18 32.06
CA ARG A 505 27.44 -23.29 30.66
C ARG A 505 26.51 -24.25 29.94
N HIS A 506 26.28 -23.98 28.66
CA HIS A 506 25.57 -24.88 27.77
C HIS A 506 26.27 -26.26 27.73
N PRO A 507 25.52 -27.37 27.88
CA PRO A 507 24.07 -27.45 28.09
C PRO A 507 23.66 -27.25 29.56
N THR A 508 22.76 -26.31 29.83
CA THR A 508 22.34 -25.89 31.19
C THR A 508 21.64 -26.98 32.02
N HIS A 509 21.29 -28.11 31.42
CA HIS A 509 20.49 -29.19 32.02
C HIS A 509 21.15 -30.58 31.96
N LEU A 510 22.36 -30.71 31.42
CA LEU A 510 23.08 -31.99 31.31
C LEU A 510 24.48 -31.84 31.92
N ARG A 511 24.96 -32.86 32.63
CA ARG A 511 26.34 -32.90 33.18
C ARG A 511 27.42 -33.12 32.10
N GLU A 512 27.04 -33.13 30.82
CA GLU A 512 27.92 -33.38 29.69
C GLU A 512 28.39 -32.06 29.07
N LYS A 513 29.70 -31.94 28.81
CA LYS A 513 30.28 -30.75 28.20
C LYS A 513 30.10 -30.78 26.70
N HIS A 514 29.46 -29.76 26.14
CA HIS A 514 29.39 -29.60 24.70
C HIS A 514 30.44 -28.58 24.22
N VAL A 515 31.29 -29.00 23.28
CA VAL A 515 32.26 -28.11 22.62
C VAL A 515 31.55 -27.31 21.53
N LEU A 516 31.85 -26.01 21.48
CA LEU A 516 31.35 -25.09 20.45
C LEU A 516 32.42 -24.87 19.38
N TYR A 517 32.03 -24.99 18.12
CA TYR A 517 32.92 -24.84 16.98
C TYR A 517 32.64 -23.53 16.25
N PRO A 518 33.67 -22.72 15.94
CA PRO A 518 33.49 -21.49 15.20
C PRO A 518 33.24 -21.77 13.72
N ILE A 519 32.26 -21.10 13.15
CA ILE A 519 31.99 -21.03 11.71
C ILE A 519 32.00 -19.55 11.33
N GLU A 520 32.97 -19.14 10.52
CA GLU A 520 33.09 -17.76 10.06
C GLU A 520 31.94 -17.37 9.12
N ILE A 521 31.37 -16.19 9.32
CA ILE A 521 30.29 -15.64 8.50
C ILE A 521 30.91 -14.76 7.40
N THR A 522 31.00 -15.30 6.18
CA THR A 522 31.61 -14.61 5.02
C THR A 522 30.61 -14.33 3.89
N ASP A 523 29.41 -14.89 3.97
CA ASP A 523 28.39 -14.88 2.91
C ASP A 523 27.38 -13.72 3.02
N VAL A 524 27.49 -12.88 4.06
CA VAL A 524 26.59 -11.75 4.30
C VAL A 524 27.27 -10.42 3.95
N PRO A 525 26.72 -9.62 3.01
CA PRO A 525 27.26 -8.30 2.70
C PRO A 525 27.29 -7.34 3.88
N THR A 526 28.36 -6.54 3.96
CA THR A 526 28.61 -5.54 5.02
C THR A 526 27.67 -4.34 5.00
N ASP A 527 26.98 -4.09 3.89
CA ASP A 527 25.90 -3.12 3.78
C ASP A 527 24.65 -3.77 3.16
N THR A 528 23.60 -2.96 2.99
CA THR A 528 22.38 -3.34 2.27
C THR A 528 22.05 -2.34 1.17
N LYS A 529 23.07 -1.74 0.53
CA LYS A 529 22.85 -0.66 -0.44
C LYS A 529 22.03 -1.15 -1.62
N ASP A 530 21.02 -0.36 -1.96
CA ASP A 530 20.20 -0.60 -3.14
C ASP A 530 20.88 0.00 -4.36
N LYS A 531 21.05 -0.83 -5.38
CA LYS A 531 21.64 -0.42 -6.66
C LYS A 531 20.57 0.01 -7.67
N ASP A 532 19.29 -0.20 -7.36
CA ASP A 532 18.18 0.31 -8.17
C ASP A 532 18.01 1.81 -7.97
N GLU A 533 17.70 2.52 -9.07
CA GLU A 533 17.36 3.93 -9.05
C GLU A 533 16.09 4.19 -8.21
N ILE A 534 15.97 5.42 -7.70
CA ILE A 534 14.73 5.88 -7.07
C ILE A 534 13.66 6.03 -8.15
N LEU A 535 12.53 5.35 -7.95
CA LEU A 535 11.38 5.40 -8.85
C LEU A 535 10.22 6.03 -8.09
N GLU A 536 9.90 7.28 -8.41
CA GLU A 536 8.79 8.00 -7.80
C GLU A 536 7.50 7.78 -8.59
N SER A 537 6.43 7.45 -7.88
CA SER A 537 5.09 7.34 -8.45
C SER A 537 4.08 7.86 -7.45
N GLU A 538 3.40 8.95 -7.80
CA GLU A 538 2.40 9.60 -6.94
C GLU A 538 1.26 8.64 -6.58
N PHE A 539 0.87 7.78 -7.53
CA PHE A 539 -0.24 6.85 -7.36
C PHE A 539 0.14 5.65 -6.49
N PHE A 540 1.40 5.22 -6.53
CA PHE A 540 1.88 4.04 -5.81
C PHE A 540 2.67 4.39 -4.54
N ASP A 541 2.68 5.66 -4.11
CA ASP A 541 3.37 6.07 -2.88
C ASP A 541 2.78 5.39 -1.63
N THR A 542 1.46 5.28 -1.56
CA THR A 542 0.75 4.53 -0.51
C THR A 542 -0.38 3.69 -1.12
N ARG A 543 -0.80 2.63 -0.43
CA ARG A 543 -1.98 1.86 -0.86
C ARG A 543 -3.21 2.75 -1.00
N GLN A 544 -3.37 3.73 -0.11
CA GLN A 544 -4.53 4.60 -0.08
C GLN A 544 -4.55 5.55 -1.28
N ALA A 545 -3.38 6.06 -1.72
CA ALA A 545 -3.29 6.86 -2.94
C ALA A 545 -3.77 6.08 -4.17
N PHE A 546 -3.34 4.82 -4.29
CA PHE A 546 -3.76 3.96 -5.41
C PHE A 546 -5.25 3.62 -5.35
N LEU A 547 -5.76 3.25 -4.17
CA LEU A 547 -7.19 2.99 -3.98
C LEU A 547 -8.03 4.23 -4.29
N SER A 548 -7.59 5.42 -3.88
CA SER A 548 -8.29 6.68 -4.18
C SER A 548 -8.28 7.01 -5.68
N LEU A 549 -7.18 6.73 -6.40
CA LEU A 549 -7.14 6.83 -7.86
C LEU A 549 -8.19 5.90 -8.50
N CYS A 550 -8.24 4.64 -8.05
CA CYS A 550 -9.15 3.64 -8.59
C CYS A 550 -10.61 3.98 -8.27
N GLN A 551 -10.91 4.39 -7.04
CA GLN A 551 -12.25 4.78 -6.61
C GLN A 551 -12.77 6.00 -7.38
N GLY A 552 -11.93 7.03 -7.54
CA GLY A 552 -12.34 8.26 -8.22
C GLY A 552 -12.44 8.15 -9.74
N ASN A 553 -11.89 7.10 -10.35
CA ASN A 553 -11.99 6.85 -11.81
C ASN A 553 -12.72 5.55 -12.14
N HIS A 554 -13.36 4.90 -11.17
CA HIS A 554 -14.06 3.63 -11.34
C HIS A 554 -13.20 2.49 -11.93
N TYR A 555 -11.91 2.44 -11.57
CA TYR A 555 -11.02 1.35 -11.97
C TYR A 555 -11.24 0.11 -11.10
N GLN A 556 -12.16 -0.76 -11.52
CA GLN A 556 -12.56 -1.96 -10.80
C GLN A 556 -11.93 -3.24 -11.38
N TYR A 557 -11.84 -4.30 -10.57
CA TYR A 557 -11.28 -5.60 -10.94
C TYR A 557 -12.27 -6.76 -10.73
N ASP A 558 -13.55 -6.45 -10.54
CA ASP A 558 -14.63 -7.37 -10.21
C ASP A 558 -15.06 -8.27 -11.38
N THR A 559 -14.85 -7.80 -12.62
CA THR A 559 -14.99 -8.60 -13.84
C THR A 559 -13.72 -8.56 -14.67
N LEU A 560 -13.49 -9.56 -15.53
CA LEU A 560 -12.29 -9.61 -16.37
C LEU A 560 -12.20 -8.40 -17.31
N ARG A 561 -13.32 -7.94 -17.87
CA ARG A 561 -13.34 -6.76 -18.76
C ARG A 561 -12.97 -5.47 -18.01
N ARG A 562 -13.46 -5.30 -16.78
CA ARG A 562 -13.08 -4.18 -15.91
C ARG A 562 -11.61 -4.29 -15.51
N ALA A 563 -11.12 -5.47 -15.15
CA ALA A 563 -9.71 -5.69 -14.83
C ALA A 563 -8.79 -5.34 -16.01
N LYS A 564 -9.16 -5.71 -17.25
CA LYS A 564 -8.44 -5.32 -18.48
C LYS A 564 -8.42 -3.81 -18.66
N HIS A 565 -9.59 -3.15 -18.60
CA HIS A 565 -9.70 -1.70 -18.74
C HIS A 565 -8.93 -0.95 -17.65
N SER A 566 -9.12 -1.33 -16.38
CA SER A 566 -8.41 -0.77 -15.23
C SER A 566 -6.90 -0.94 -15.35
N SER A 567 -6.43 -2.10 -15.80
CA SER A 567 -4.99 -2.34 -16.01
C SER A 567 -4.42 -1.49 -17.15
N MET A 568 -5.17 -1.33 -18.24
CA MET A 568 -4.82 -0.42 -19.33
C MET A 568 -4.71 1.03 -18.82
N MET A 569 -5.64 1.49 -18.00
CA MET A 569 -5.60 2.83 -17.42
C MET A 569 -4.45 3.00 -16.41
N VAL A 570 -4.18 1.99 -15.58
CA VAL A 570 -3.02 1.99 -14.66
C VAL A 570 -1.71 2.07 -15.44
N LEU A 571 -1.56 1.29 -16.51
CA LEU A 571 -0.39 1.37 -17.40
C LEU A 571 -0.29 2.75 -18.07
N TYR A 572 -1.42 3.35 -18.48
CA TYR A 572 -1.44 4.71 -19.00
C TYR A 572 -0.89 5.71 -17.98
N HIS A 573 -1.31 5.64 -16.71
CA HIS A 573 -0.82 6.51 -15.64
C HIS A 573 0.66 6.30 -15.33
N LEU A 574 1.13 5.04 -15.31
CA LEU A 574 2.55 4.72 -15.14
C LEU A 574 3.41 5.22 -16.30
N HIS A 575 2.87 5.19 -17.53
CA HIS A 575 3.51 5.74 -18.71
C HIS A 575 3.37 7.27 -18.83
N ASN A 576 2.45 7.90 -18.10
CA ASN A 576 2.19 9.33 -18.16
C ASN A 576 2.05 9.93 -16.75
N PRO A 577 3.12 9.98 -15.95
CA PRO A 577 3.05 10.41 -14.55
C PRO A 577 2.63 11.87 -14.37
N THR A 578 2.71 12.70 -15.41
CA THR A 578 2.24 14.10 -15.40
C THR A 578 0.79 14.26 -15.89
N ALA A 579 0.13 13.19 -16.32
CA ALA A 579 -1.26 13.26 -16.74
C ALA A 579 -2.16 13.52 -15.50
N PRO A 580 -3.19 14.38 -15.61
CA PRO A 580 -4.11 14.62 -14.50
C PRO A 580 -4.74 13.32 -14.02
N ALA A 581 -4.74 13.08 -12.71
CA ALA A 581 -5.27 11.85 -12.13
C ALA A 581 -6.80 11.72 -12.28
N PHE A 582 -7.51 12.85 -12.27
CA PHE A 582 -8.97 12.94 -12.30
C PHE A 582 -9.43 13.84 -13.45
N VAL A 583 -10.67 13.64 -13.89
CA VAL A 583 -11.29 14.43 -14.94
C VAL A 583 -11.42 15.88 -14.47
N THR A 584 -11.12 16.82 -15.36
CA THR A 584 -11.21 18.25 -15.06
C THR A 584 -12.67 18.67 -15.25
N THR A 585 -13.26 19.37 -14.29
CA THR A 585 -14.67 19.80 -14.37
C THR A 585 -14.78 21.23 -14.89
N CYS A 586 -15.83 21.50 -15.64
CA CYS A 586 -16.12 22.81 -16.20
C CYS A 586 -16.48 23.78 -15.08
N ASN A 587 -15.79 24.90 -15.02
CA ASN A 587 -16.04 25.90 -13.98
C ASN A 587 -17.39 26.62 -14.13
N VAL A 588 -18.02 26.55 -15.31
CA VAL A 588 -19.31 27.20 -15.60
C VAL A 588 -20.48 26.25 -15.40
N CYS A 589 -20.46 25.07 -16.04
CA CYS A 589 -21.57 24.13 -15.94
C CYS A 589 -21.37 23.00 -14.92
N HIS A 590 -20.18 22.91 -14.30
CA HIS A 590 -19.81 21.87 -13.32
C HIS A 590 -19.85 20.42 -13.83
N LEU A 591 -20.08 20.24 -15.13
CA LEU A 591 -19.95 18.94 -15.82
C LEU A 591 -18.48 18.64 -16.11
N ASP A 592 -18.15 17.36 -16.23
CA ASP A 592 -16.83 16.91 -16.65
C ASP A 592 -16.47 17.46 -18.04
N ILE A 593 -15.25 17.96 -18.18
CA ILE A 593 -14.69 18.42 -19.45
C ILE A 593 -14.06 17.21 -20.12
N GLU A 594 -14.59 16.86 -21.28
CA GLU A 594 -14.01 15.82 -22.12
C GLU A 594 -12.55 16.16 -22.51
N THR A 595 -11.71 15.13 -22.62
CA THR A 595 -10.26 15.33 -22.84
C THR A 595 -10.05 16.13 -24.11
N GLY A 596 -9.41 17.31 -23.97
CA GLY A 596 -9.11 18.32 -24.99
C GLY A 596 -10.32 18.97 -25.68
N GLN A 597 -11.53 18.81 -25.12
CA GLN A 597 -12.73 19.60 -25.42
C GLN A 597 -12.92 20.71 -24.38
N GLY A 598 -11.81 21.37 -24.02
CA GLY A 598 -11.77 22.33 -22.93
C GLY A 598 -10.79 23.45 -23.16
N TRP A 599 -11.14 24.59 -22.60
CA TRP A 599 -10.40 25.83 -22.67
C TRP A 599 -9.84 26.10 -21.28
N ARG A 600 -8.52 26.07 -21.17
CA ARG A 600 -7.82 26.33 -19.92
C ARG A 600 -7.32 27.76 -19.90
N CYS A 601 -7.46 28.41 -18.76
CA CYS A 601 -6.71 29.62 -18.52
C CYS A 601 -5.27 29.31 -18.07
N GLU A 602 -4.26 29.76 -18.81
CA GLU A 602 -2.85 29.58 -18.40
C GLU A 602 -2.49 30.41 -17.15
N VAL A 603 -3.25 31.47 -16.90
CA VAL A 603 -3.09 32.38 -15.76
C VAL A 603 -3.90 31.90 -14.56
N CYS A 604 -5.15 31.47 -14.79
CA CYS A 604 -6.08 30.97 -13.79
C CYS A 604 -6.08 29.44 -13.70
N PRO A 605 -5.36 28.87 -12.73
CA PRO A 605 -5.35 27.43 -12.46
C PRO A 605 -6.75 26.86 -12.15
N ASP A 606 -7.07 25.70 -12.74
CA ASP A 606 -8.38 25.04 -12.56
C ASP A 606 -9.54 25.96 -12.97
N TYR A 607 -9.31 26.86 -13.93
CA TYR A 607 -10.36 27.52 -14.70
C TYR A 607 -10.33 26.89 -16.08
N ASP A 608 -11.10 25.82 -16.19
CA ASP A 608 -11.29 25.06 -17.40
C ASP A 608 -12.77 25.18 -17.76
N VAL A 609 -13.04 25.52 -19.01
CA VAL A 609 -14.41 25.65 -19.53
C VAL A 609 -14.57 24.69 -20.68
N CYS A 610 -15.65 23.90 -20.68
CA CYS A 610 -15.93 23.03 -21.82
C CYS A 610 -16.20 23.86 -23.07
N ASN A 611 -16.02 23.25 -24.25
CA ASN A 611 -16.29 23.87 -25.54
C ASN A 611 -17.68 24.53 -25.61
N ALA A 612 -18.72 23.87 -25.08
CA ALA A 612 -20.08 24.41 -25.08
C ALA A 612 -20.20 25.71 -24.27
N CYS A 613 -19.60 25.76 -23.07
CA CYS A 613 -19.59 26.98 -22.25
C CYS A 613 -18.69 28.08 -22.85
N TYR A 614 -17.60 27.70 -23.50
CA TYR A 614 -16.72 28.64 -24.19
C TYR A 614 -17.38 29.25 -25.44
N GLN A 615 -18.08 28.45 -26.24
CA GLN A 615 -18.76 28.93 -27.46
C GLN A 615 -19.99 29.79 -27.15
N LYS A 616 -20.72 29.48 -26.06
CA LYS A 616 -21.92 30.21 -25.67
C LYS A 616 -21.63 31.61 -25.14
N ASP A 617 -20.62 31.74 -24.27
CA ASP A 617 -20.34 32.98 -23.55
C ASP A 617 -18.89 33.47 -23.72
N GLY A 618 -18.10 32.93 -24.64
CA GLY A 618 -16.73 33.39 -24.96
C GLY A 618 -15.68 33.35 -23.83
N GLY A 619 -16.06 32.85 -22.65
CA GLY A 619 -15.33 33.13 -21.41
C GLY A 619 -15.38 34.61 -20.99
N ILE A 620 -16.41 35.36 -21.40
CA ILE A 620 -16.54 36.83 -21.29
C ILE A 620 -16.42 37.34 -19.83
N ASP A 621 -16.80 36.53 -18.83
CA ASP A 621 -16.64 36.88 -17.41
C ASP A 621 -15.28 36.48 -16.81
N HIS A 622 -14.36 35.94 -17.62
CA HIS A 622 -13.01 35.59 -17.21
C HIS A 622 -11.96 36.57 -17.76
N PRO A 623 -11.22 37.30 -16.90
CA PRO A 623 -10.36 38.40 -17.32
C PRO A 623 -9.08 37.99 -18.07
N HIS A 624 -8.85 36.68 -18.25
CA HIS A 624 -7.64 36.14 -18.88
C HIS A 624 -7.99 35.31 -20.12
N LYS A 625 -7.14 35.40 -21.15
CA LYS A 625 -7.30 34.64 -22.39
C LYS A 625 -7.24 33.13 -22.11
N LEU A 626 -8.25 32.43 -22.58
CA LEU A 626 -8.31 30.98 -22.51
C LEU A 626 -7.59 30.38 -23.71
N THR A 627 -6.74 29.40 -23.45
CA THR A 627 -6.05 28.60 -24.45
C THR A 627 -6.72 27.24 -24.52
N ASN A 628 -6.98 26.74 -25.72
CA ASN A 628 -7.43 25.37 -25.89
C ASN A 628 -6.43 24.43 -25.22
N HIS A 629 -6.90 23.38 -24.54
CA HIS A 629 -6.01 22.31 -24.13
C HIS A 629 -5.20 21.87 -25.35
N PRO A 630 -3.85 21.92 -25.31
CA PRO A 630 -3.06 21.46 -26.46
C PRO A 630 -3.44 20.01 -26.78
N SER A 631 -3.69 19.73 -28.07
CA SER A 631 -4.05 18.39 -28.52
C SER A 631 -2.91 17.42 -28.19
N ILE A 632 -3.27 16.15 -27.97
CA ILE A 632 -2.29 15.14 -27.59
C ILE A 632 -1.32 14.86 -28.76
N ALA A 633 -1.68 15.13 -30.01
CA ALA A 633 -0.78 15.09 -31.17
C ALA A 633 0.52 15.90 -30.99
N GLU A 634 0.49 17.05 -30.30
CA GLU A 634 1.71 17.82 -29.97
C GLU A 634 2.48 17.26 -28.77
N ARG A 635 1.83 16.45 -27.92
CA ARG A 635 2.42 15.78 -26.73
C ARG A 635 2.90 14.36 -26.98
N ASP A 636 2.30 13.64 -27.91
CA ASP A 636 2.56 12.23 -28.24
C ASP A 636 3.51 12.09 -29.43
N ALA A 637 3.68 13.14 -30.26
CA ALA A 637 4.77 13.22 -31.23
C ALA A 637 6.18 13.30 -30.59
N GLN A 638 6.28 13.27 -29.25
CA GLN A 638 7.50 13.62 -28.53
C GLN A 638 8.11 12.43 -27.78
N ASN A 639 9.27 12.01 -28.29
CA ASN A 639 10.23 11.04 -27.78
C ASN A 639 10.38 10.99 -26.24
N LYS A 640 10.92 9.85 -25.78
CA LYS A 640 11.44 9.56 -24.41
C LYS A 640 12.13 10.76 -23.72
N GLU A 641 12.78 11.64 -24.48
CA GLU A 641 13.43 12.88 -24.03
C GLU A 641 12.47 13.98 -23.56
N ALA A 642 11.36 14.22 -24.24
CA ALA A 642 10.35 15.20 -23.81
C ALA A 642 9.66 14.76 -22.51
N ARG A 643 9.54 13.45 -22.30
CA ARG A 643 9.05 12.85 -21.05
C ARG A 643 10.04 13.04 -19.90
N GLN A 644 11.34 12.86 -20.13
CA GLN A 644 12.38 13.21 -19.16
C GLN A 644 12.39 14.71 -18.86
N LEU A 645 12.18 15.57 -19.87
CA LEU A 645 12.05 17.02 -19.71
C LEU A 645 10.86 17.41 -18.82
N ARG A 646 9.69 16.76 -18.96
CA ARG A 646 8.51 17.02 -18.11
C ARG A 646 8.75 16.61 -16.65
N VAL A 647 9.37 15.46 -16.41
CA VAL A 647 9.78 15.02 -15.05
C VAL A 647 10.81 16.00 -14.46
N LEU A 648 11.78 16.43 -15.26
CA LEU A 648 12.77 17.44 -14.86
C LEU A 648 12.11 18.80 -14.56
N GLN A 649 11.11 19.22 -15.33
CA GLN A 649 10.34 20.45 -15.11
C GLN A 649 9.53 20.39 -13.81
N LEU A 650 8.87 19.26 -13.52
CA LEU A 650 8.16 19.05 -12.25
C LEU A 650 9.14 19.13 -11.06
N ARG A 651 10.30 18.47 -11.16
CA ARG A 651 11.35 18.55 -10.13
C ARG A 651 11.83 19.99 -9.91
N LYS A 652 12.13 20.72 -11.00
CA LYS A 652 12.50 22.15 -10.95
C LYS A 652 11.40 23.01 -10.32
N MET A 653 10.12 22.68 -10.55
CA MET A 653 8.99 23.39 -9.94
C MET A 653 8.89 23.13 -8.42
N LEU A 654 9.11 21.89 -7.97
CA LEU A 654 9.17 21.57 -6.54
C LEU A 654 10.37 22.25 -5.86
N ASP A 655 11.54 22.25 -6.51
CA ASP A 655 12.73 22.97 -6.03
C ASP A 655 12.47 24.48 -5.93
N LEU A 656 11.75 25.05 -6.89
CA LEU A 656 11.32 26.45 -6.87
C LEU A 656 10.38 26.76 -5.69
N LEU A 657 9.48 25.86 -5.31
CA LEU A 657 8.62 26.04 -4.14
C LEU A 657 9.45 26.12 -2.85
N VAL A 658 10.42 25.20 -2.69
CA VAL A 658 11.34 25.20 -1.56
C VAL A 658 12.15 26.49 -1.52
N HIS A 659 12.77 26.84 -2.64
CA HIS A 659 13.56 28.07 -2.76
C HIS A 659 12.73 29.32 -2.42
N ALA A 660 11.55 29.47 -3.03
CA ALA A 660 10.70 30.63 -2.83
C ALA A 660 10.22 30.78 -1.37
N SER A 661 10.05 29.66 -0.66
CA SER A 661 9.65 29.66 0.76
C SER A 661 10.75 30.17 1.70
N GLN A 662 12.02 30.02 1.32
CA GLN A 662 13.17 30.40 2.15
C GLN A 662 13.84 31.70 1.68
N CYS A 663 13.63 32.08 0.41
CA CYS A 663 14.28 33.23 -0.19
C CYS A 663 13.82 34.55 0.45
N ARG A 664 14.76 35.34 0.98
CA ARG A 664 14.49 36.67 1.56
C ARG A 664 14.78 37.83 0.61
N SER A 665 15.46 37.58 -0.52
CA SER A 665 15.79 38.62 -1.50
C SER A 665 14.55 39.14 -2.23
N SER A 666 14.46 40.46 -2.35
CA SER A 666 13.46 41.19 -3.14
C SER A 666 13.74 41.12 -4.65
N HIS A 667 15.01 40.97 -5.03
CA HIS A 667 15.49 40.86 -6.41
C HIS A 667 16.21 39.53 -6.62
N CYS A 668 15.51 38.42 -6.37
CA CYS A 668 16.08 37.10 -6.58
C CYS A 668 16.16 36.77 -8.08
N GLN A 669 17.34 36.37 -8.55
CA GLN A 669 17.57 35.96 -9.94
C GLN A 669 17.06 34.54 -10.25
N TYR A 670 16.63 33.78 -9.24
CA TYR A 670 16.07 32.44 -9.44
C TYR A 670 14.75 32.54 -10.23
N PRO A 671 14.60 31.83 -11.36
CA PRO A 671 13.45 31.97 -12.25
C PRO A 671 12.11 31.81 -11.53
N ASN A 672 11.16 32.72 -11.78
CA ASN A 672 9.79 32.69 -11.22
C ASN A 672 9.65 32.74 -9.68
N CYS A 673 10.73 32.95 -8.91
CA CYS A 673 10.70 33.04 -7.44
C CYS A 673 9.72 34.13 -6.94
N ARG A 674 9.72 35.31 -7.58
CA ARG A 674 8.81 36.42 -7.24
C ARG A 674 7.33 36.05 -7.41
N LYS A 675 6.99 35.26 -8.44
CA LYS A 675 5.62 34.82 -8.72
C LYS A 675 5.12 33.86 -7.65
N VAL A 676 5.94 32.87 -7.27
CA VAL A 676 5.62 31.90 -6.22
C VAL A 676 5.47 32.55 -4.84
N LYS A 677 6.34 33.52 -4.49
CA LYS A 677 6.16 34.34 -3.28
C LYS A 677 4.85 35.14 -3.28
N GLY A 678 4.40 35.57 -4.46
CA GLY A 678 3.09 36.20 -4.65
C GLY A 678 1.94 35.26 -4.28
N LEU A 679 2.01 34.00 -4.73
CA LEU A 679 1.02 32.97 -4.39
C LEU A 679 0.97 32.72 -2.88
N PHE A 680 2.12 32.57 -2.21
CA PHE A 680 2.16 32.37 -0.75
C PHE A 680 1.47 33.51 0.00
N ARG A 681 1.77 34.78 -0.36
CA ARG A 681 1.11 35.95 0.25
C ARG A 681 -0.39 35.95 0.02
N HIS A 682 -0.83 35.63 -1.20
CA HIS A 682 -2.25 35.52 -1.51
C HIS A 682 -2.96 34.48 -0.63
N GLY A 683 -2.43 33.26 -0.51
CA GLY A 683 -3.09 32.22 0.29
C GLY A 683 -3.15 32.52 1.78
N ILE A 684 -2.21 33.32 2.32
CA ILE A 684 -2.25 33.78 3.71
C ILE A 684 -3.42 34.76 3.92
N GLN A 685 -3.63 35.68 2.98
CA GLN A 685 -4.59 36.79 3.11
C GLN A 685 -5.99 36.48 2.53
N CYS A 686 -6.12 35.43 1.71
CA CYS A 686 -7.37 35.10 1.03
C CYS A 686 -8.44 34.56 1.99
N ARG A 687 -9.58 35.26 2.07
CA ARG A 687 -10.76 34.88 2.87
C ARG A 687 -11.67 33.86 2.17
N ILE A 688 -11.68 33.83 0.84
CA ILE A 688 -12.52 32.93 0.02
C ILE A 688 -12.01 31.48 0.12
N ARG A 689 -10.69 31.28 0.25
CA ARG A 689 -10.02 29.97 0.39
C ARG A 689 -10.30 29.01 -0.78
N ALA A 690 -9.56 27.89 -0.83
CA ALA A 690 -9.77 26.87 -1.87
C ALA A 690 -11.18 26.25 -1.80
N SER A 691 -11.69 26.03 -0.58
CA SER A 691 -13.02 25.47 -0.30
C SER A 691 -14.18 26.37 -0.70
N GLY A 692 -13.99 27.69 -0.71
CA GLY A 692 -14.97 28.67 -1.21
C GLY A 692 -14.76 29.03 -2.69
N GLY A 693 -13.90 28.30 -3.42
CA GLY A 693 -13.73 28.46 -4.87
C GLY A 693 -12.58 29.36 -5.32
N CYS A 694 -11.70 29.84 -4.44
CA CYS A 694 -10.59 30.71 -4.84
C CYS A 694 -9.52 29.98 -5.68
N VAL A 695 -9.39 30.42 -6.93
CA VAL A 695 -8.49 29.93 -7.99
C VAL A 695 -7.02 29.88 -7.56
N LEU A 696 -6.45 30.99 -7.08
CA LEU A 696 -5.05 31.05 -6.67
C LEU A 696 -4.76 30.16 -5.44
N CYS A 697 -5.75 30.02 -4.55
CA CYS A 697 -5.66 29.09 -3.42
C CYS A 697 -5.73 27.62 -3.86
N LYS A 698 -6.54 27.26 -4.86
CA LYS A 698 -6.62 25.87 -5.39
C LYS A 698 -5.32 25.41 -6.03
N LYS A 699 -4.69 26.23 -6.91
CA LYS A 699 -3.36 25.93 -7.49
C LYS A 699 -2.29 25.75 -6.45
N MET A 700 -2.28 26.68 -5.50
CA MET A 700 -1.30 26.61 -4.44
C MET A 700 -1.56 25.36 -3.59
N TRP A 701 -2.82 25.02 -3.31
CA TRP A 701 -3.17 23.80 -2.61
C TRP A 701 -2.69 22.54 -3.32
N TYR A 702 -2.92 22.41 -4.63
CA TYR A 702 -2.43 21.28 -5.43
C TYR A 702 -0.90 21.17 -5.40
N LEU A 703 -0.19 22.28 -5.62
CA LEU A 703 1.28 22.32 -5.56
C LEU A 703 1.83 21.98 -4.17
N LEU A 704 1.14 22.44 -3.12
CA LEU A 704 1.47 22.13 -1.74
C LEU A 704 1.18 20.66 -1.40
N GLN A 705 0.12 20.06 -1.96
CA GLN A 705 -0.19 18.63 -1.82
C GLN A 705 0.88 17.77 -2.50
N LEU A 706 1.26 18.09 -3.74
CA LEU A 706 2.35 17.42 -4.46
C LEU A 706 3.67 17.52 -3.68
N HIS A 707 4.01 18.73 -3.23
CA HIS A 707 5.20 18.94 -2.41
C HIS A 707 5.13 18.15 -1.10
N ALA A 708 4.01 18.20 -0.36
CA ALA A 708 3.85 17.50 0.91
C ALA A 708 4.03 15.98 0.77
N ARG A 709 3.57 15.38 -0.35
CA ARG A 709 3.74 13.96 -0.68
C ARG A 709 5.20 13.60 -0.99
N ALA A 710 5.92 14.44 -1.73
CA ALA A 710 7.31 14.20 -2.11
C ALA A 710 8.35 14.68 -1.08
N CYS A 711 7.96 15.56 -0.15
CA CYS A 711 8.86 16.22 0.77
C CYS A 711 9.34 15.27 1.87
N LYS A 712 10.67 15.14 2.03
CA LYS A 712 11.30 14.30 3.08
C LYS A 712 11.72 15.09 4.33
N GLU A 713 11.60 16.42 4.31
CA GLU A 713 12.00 17.30 5.41
C GLU A 713 10.93 17.34 6.52
N SER A 714 11.36 17.17 7.78
CA SER A 714 10.52 17.28 8.97
C SER A 714 10.18 18.74 9.30
N GLN A 715 11.16 19.64 9.13
CA GLN A 715 11.02 21.09 9.29
C GLN A 715 10.99 21.81 7.93
N CYS A 716 10.05 21.42 7.08
CA CYS A 716 9.88 22.05 5.79
C CYS A 716 9.34 23.49 5.92
N HIS A 717 9.97 24.43 5.23
CA HIS A 717 9.59 25.85 5.24
C HIS A 717 8.45 26.18 4.26
N VAL A 718 8.09 25.22 3.39
CA VAL A 718 6.99 25.38 2.44
C VAL A 718 5.66 25.47 3.23
N PRO A 719 4.84 26.53 3.02
CA PRO A 719 3.62 26.76 3.78
C PRO A 719 2.67 25.56 3.76
N ARG A 720 2.03 25.23 4.89
CA ARG A 720 1.03 24.12 5.02
C ARG A 720 1.56 22.71 4.68
N CYS A 721 2.82 22.53 4.30
CA CYS A 721 3.40 21.22 4.04
C CYS A 721 3.24 20.29 5.25
N ARG A 722 3.52 20.80 6.46
CA ARG A 722 3.33 20.06 7.71
C ARG A 722 1.87 19.66 7.94
N ASP A 723 0.93 20.58 7.74
CA ASP A 723 -0.50 20.31 7.95
C ASP A 723 -1.04 19.25 6.98
N LEU A 724 -0.59 19.31 5.72
CA LEU A 724 -0.96 18.35 4.69
C LEU A 724 -0.40 16.96 4.96
N LYS A 725 0.88 16.87 5.34
CA LYS A 725 1.49 15.61 5.79
C LYS A 725 0.75 15.02 6.98
N GLU A 726 0.41 15.86 7.96
CA GLU A 726 -0.32 15.45 9.15
C GLU A 726 -1.75 14.97 8.82
N HIS A 727 -2.43 15.62 7.88
CA HIS A 727 -3.76 15.17 7.41
C HIS A 727 -3.68 13.80 6.72
N LEU A 728 -2.72 13.60 5.80
CA LEU A 728 -2.50 12.29 5.15
C LEU A 728 -2.15 11.20 6.18
N ARG A 729 -1.31 11.54 7.16
CA ARG A 729 -0.95 10.64 8.26
C ARG A 729 -2.16 10.24 9.09
N ARG A 730 -3.08 11.18 9.39
CA ARG A 730 -4.33 10.88 10.11
C ARG A 730 -5.24 9.92 9.35
N LEU A 731 -5.43 10.13 8.04
CA LEU A 731 -6.21 9.22 7.21
C LEU A 731 -5.65 7.80 7.24
N GLN A 732 -4.32 7.67 7.15
CA GLN A 732 -3.61 6.40 7.25
C GLN A 732 -3.80 5.76 8.64
N GLN A 733 -3.61 6.54 9.72
CA GLN A 733 -3.80 6.06 11.10
C GLN A 733 -5.23 5.60 11.37
N GLN A 734 -6.24 6.30 10.84
CA GLN A 734 -7.64 5.89 10.94
C GLN A 734 -7.88 4.55 10.24
N SER A 735 -7.35 4.38 9.02
CA SER A 735 -7.40 3.11 8.28
C SER A 735 -6.76 1.96 9.07
N ASP A 736 -5.56 2.18 9.61
CA ASP A 736 -4.85 1.14 10.36
C ASP A 736 -5.54 0.83 11.71
N SER A 737 -6.15 1.82 12.34
CA SER A 737 -6.93 1.62 13.58
C SER A 737 -8.20 0.82 13.34
N ARG A 738 -8.89 1.04 12.20
CA ARG A 738 -10.03 0.21 11.78
C ARG A 738 -9.61 -1.25 11.57
N ARG A 739 -8.49 -1.49 10.87
CA ARG A 739 -7.97 -2.84 10.66
C ARG A 739 -7.64 -3.54 11.98
N ARG A 740 -6.97 -2.86 12.92
CA ARG A 740 -6.69 -3.43 14.26
C ARG A 740 -7.96 -3.77 15.03
N ALA A 741 -8.95 -2.86 15.04
CA ALA A 741 -10.22 -3.10 15.71
C ALA A 741 -10.96 -4.32 15.15
N ALA A 742 -10.93 -4.48 13.83
CA ALA A 742 -11.57 -5.61 13.18
C ALA A 742 -10.85 -6.94 13.42
N VAL A 743 -9.52 -6.94 13.48
CA VAL A 743 -8.73 -8.11 13.87
C VAL A 743 -9.08 -8.55 15.28
N MET A 744 -9.19 -7.60 16.22
CA MET A 744 -9.63 -7.89 17.58
C MET A 744 -11.03 -8.50 17.63
N GLU A 745 -11.96 -8.00 16.82
CA GLU A 745 -13.32 -8.53 16.75
C GLU A 745 -13.35 -9.95 16.14
N MET A 746 -12.58 -10.21 15.08
CA MET A 746 -12.42 -11.54 14.51
C MET A 746 -11.87 -12.54 15.54
N MET A 747 -10.93 -12.11 16.38
CA MET A 747 -10.37 -12.98 17.43
C MET A 747 -11.38 -13.26 18.55
N ARG A 748 -12.24 -12.29 18.91
CA ARG A 748 -13.35 -12.54 19.84
C ARG A 748 -14.35 -13.55 19.30
N GLN A 749 -14.71 -13.43 18.03
CA GLN A 749 -15.64 -14.37 17.37
C GLN A 749 -15.06 -15.79 17.38
N ARG A 750 -13.78 -15.96 17.06
CA ARG A 750 -13.10 -17.26 17.16
C ARG A 750 -13.09 -17.83 18.56
N ALA A 751 -12.82 -17.01 19.57
CA ALA A 751 -12.83 -17.46 20.95
C ALA A 751 -14.21 -17.95 21.37
N ALA A 752 -15.28 -17.29 20.90
CA ALA A 752 -16.65 -17.73 21.10
C ALA A 752 -16.96 -19.04 20.37
N GLU A 753 -16.59 -19.17 19.10
CA GLU A 753 -16.78 -20.41 18.31
C GLU A 753 -16.07 -21.63 18.93
N VAL A 754 -14.87 -21.44 19.49
CA VAL A 754 -14.14 -22.51 20.18
C VAL A 754 -14.84 -22.89 21.49
N ALA A 755 -15.35 -21.91 22.25
CA ALA A 755 -16.10 -22.16 23.48
C ALA A 755 -17.42 -22.91 23.22
N ASP A 756 -18.14 -22.56 22.16
CA ASP A 756 -19.41 -23.21 21.78
C ASP A 756 -19.20 -24.65 21.25
N ASN A 757 -18.04 -24.94 20.64
CA ASN A 757 -17.70 -26.30 20.18
C ASN A 757 -17.10 -27.21 21.28
N SER A 758 -16.84 -26.67 22.47
CA SER A 758 -16.28 -27.42 23.61
C SER A 758 -17.25 -27.60 24.78
N GLY A 759 -18.52 -27.17 24.61
CA GLY A 759 -19.66 -27.58 25.43
C GLY A 759 -20.52 -28.59 24.70
#